data_AF-A0A8T8SF88-F1
#
_entry.id   AF-A0A8T8SF88-F1
#
_cell.length_a   1.000
_cell.length_b   1.000
_cell.length_c   1.000
_cell.angle_alpha   90.00
_cell.angle_beta   90.00
_cell.angle_gamma   90.00
#
_symmetry.space_group_name_H-M   'P 1'
#
loop_
_entity.id
_entity.type
_entity.pdbx_description
1 polymer ?
#
loop_
_entity_poly.entity_id
_entity_poly.type
_entity_poly.pdbx_seq_one_letter_code
_entity_poly.pdbx_strand_id
1 'polypeptide(L)'
;MTRFKGDMGVMPDYSDSNGRSKSKGEKKPIVLPAKVATPRGIADVLQVISSILLRLLVFIFLRWIPARGAVPVIPTLYGIYVLSWLLHDIRFRARLRSVAKAAQSAAGAEDLKQLADNVDVQPEAGALKVEPSVDTNGSKNLLLTPVASQTAVEHIAETPTPTDLAAQSDAWPTVTGALSNLIFGVSTRSRRWNFWSLVGHTLLFAMFFDSFISPFLFPSYYEYNLRFARVGALGPTDAKIHIRYPHPLPLMDGLQEDIVDEAGLAALRDSSILNPEPLRIVWREASNTPDYSKAHAGGLGYTIPNQVKRWERGPLLRLTDSSDWTATGHIQNLWPATRYEWRLMFSHNSTFTPYPEQSRFFTTFPDPRLASNSLTGSKSGIEERNPVDDPNHFTFATSSCVKPDFPYHPAQFFGWNWLLRLAGIGDQPGGITQRNRIPGFDLMAERLLPRRGEAAIRFFLQLGDFIYADVPRVRKQTRSAFRQLYRNLYASSSFRRVYEHIPIIGIWDDHEFRNNWSGLEEAVKNPEGLNSSTTAWDEYIGVANPDPLDPGEKYYTFRYGDSAFFVLDTRKLRSPASEPDNEAKSMLGEYQKDALMRWLGAVNQTATFKFLISSVPFNTLWGGPLDWDGQHDTWSAYFTERQQILDVLQYVPNVIVLSGDRHEFASVGLRQTVTEFSTSPLSMFYLPVRTLSEENAKGPEGEEKLYKYIPDGNHKWTEFEVDTRDAAKPMVHATVVVDGSEAWKVTVVGIPVRPIPAQIGERMCSGKGNTSRVSCLLAKYFGLLRTPTTGGGSTGGGISGENTGYKPLSFDLDESTSHES
;
A
#
# COMPACT_ATOMS: atom_id res chain seq x y z
N MET A 1 20.46 -54.82 25.53
CA MET A 1 20.37 -54.79 27.01
C MET A 1 18.91 -55.02 27.39
N THR A 2 18.51 -56.29 27.58
CA THR A 2 18.12 -56.93 28.88
C THR A 2 16.79 -56.37 29.41
N ARG A 3 15.59 -56.96 29.23
CA ARG A 3 15.03 -58.32 29.53
C ARG A 3 15.06 -58.69 31.02
N PHE A 4 13.87 -58.78 31.66
CA PHE A 4 13.41 -59.62 32.82
C PHE A 4 12.03 -59.04 33.22
N LYS A 5 10.84 -59.67 33.15
CA LYS A 5 10.28 -60.98 33.53
C LYS A 5 10.45 -61.33 35.02
N GLY A 6 9.32 -61.46 35.73
CA GLY A 6 9.22 -62.01 37.09
C GLY A 6 7.78 -61.98 37.60
N ASP A 7 7.21 -63.17 37.76
CA ASP A 7 5.83 -63.54 38.10
C ASP A 7 5.52 -63.59 39.61
N MET A 8 4.23 -63.40 39.92
CA MET A 8 3.32 -64.15 40.82
C MET A 8 3.63 -64.51 42.30
N GLY A 9 2.60 -64.26 43.13
CA GLY A 9 2.18 -64.99 44.35
C GLY A 9 0.95 -64.26 44.98
N VAL A 10 -0.33 -64.67 44.84
CA VAL A 10 -1.10 -65.79 45.48
C VAL A 10 -1.18 -65.58 47.01
N MET A 11 -2.30 -65.47 47.77
CA MET A 11 -3.77 -65.80 47.75
C MET A 11 -4.44 -65.13 49.01
N PRO A 12 -5.72 -65.36 49.46
CA PRO A 12 -6.88 -66.06 48.89
C PRO A 12 -8.27 -65.36 48.98
N ASP A 13 -9.18 -65.94 48.20
CA ASP A 13 -10.65 -66.09 48.27
C ASP A 13 -11.52 -65.28 49.26
N TYR A 14 -12.57 -64.66 48.71
CA TYR A 14 -13.92 -64.85 49.23
C TYR A 14 -14.89 -65.12 48.06
N SER A 15 -15.44 -66.32 48.08
CA SER A 15 -16.50 -66.80 47.20
C SER A 15 -17.82 -66.10 47.49
N ASP A 16 -18.58 -65.77 46.45
CA ASP A 16 -20.03 -65.90 46.57
C ASP A 16 -20.65 -66.50 45.30
N SER A 17 -21.54 -67.44 45.57
CA SER A 17 -22.03 -68.49 44.68
C SER A 17 -23.14 -68.02 43.76
N ASN A 18 -22.98 -68.21 42.45
CA ASN A 18 -23.97 -68.89 41.61
C ASN A 18 -23.44 -69.02 40.17
N GLY A 19 -23.31 -70.26 39.72
CA GLY A 19 -22.81 -70.60 38.41
C GLY A 19 -23.73 -70.10 37.29
N ARG A 20 -23.18 -69.26 36.40
CA ARG A 20 -23.62 -69.16 35.02
C ARG A 20 -22.44 -68.81 34.13
N SER A 21 -22.12 -69.75 33.23
CA SER A 21 -21.20 -69.61 32.11
C SER A 21 -21.47 -68.30 31.35
N LYS A 22 -20.50 -67.38 31.32
CA LYS A 22 -20.50 -66.25 30.38
C LYS A 22 -20.06 -66.77 29.02
N SER A 23 -21.00 -67.08 28.14
CA SER A 23 -20.70 -67.19 26.72
C SER A 23 -20.25 -65.82 26.21
N LYS A 24 -19.04 -65.76 25.62
CA LYS A 24 -18.57 -64.62 24.84
C LYS A 24 -19.39 -64.56 23.55
N GLY A 25 -20.54 -63.91 23.59
CA GLY A 25 -21.24 -63.44 22.40
C GLY A 25 -20.56 -62.17 21.90
N GLU A 26 -19.75 -62.31 20.86
CA GLU A 26 -19.17 -61.20 20.11
C GLU A 26 -20.33 -60.37 19.49
N LYS A 27 -20.65 -59.20 20.07
CA LYS A 27 -21.65 -58.28 19.49
C LYS A 27 -21.11 -57.75 18.16
N LYS A 28 -21.50 -58.36 17.04
CA LYS A 28 -21.25 -57.81 15.70
C LYS A 28 -21.92 -56.44 15.60
N PRO A 29 -21.22 -55.39 15.15
CA PRO A 29 -21.85 -54.10 14.90
C PRO A 29 -22.88 -54.26 13.77
N ILE A 30 -24.12 -53.82 14.03
CA ILE A 30 -25.20 -53.80 13.03
C ILE A 30 -24.82 -52.74 11.97
N VAL A 31 -24.29 -53.22 10.85
CA VAL A 31 -23.96 -52.42 9.66
C VAL A 31 -25.22 -52.33 8.79
N LEU A 32 -25.78 -51.13 8.65
CA LEU A 32 -26.82 -50.86 7.65
C LEU A 32 -26.35 -51.32 6.25
N PRO A 33 -27.21 -51.91 5.42
CA PRO A 33 -26.84 -52.23 4.04
C PRO A 33 -26.40 -50.95 3.33
N ALA A 34 -25.37 -51.05 2.48
CA ALA A 34 -24.70 -49.95 1.76
C ALA A 34 -25.63 -49.02 0.92
N LYS A 35 -26.94 -49.32 0.86
CA LYS A 35 -28.01 -48.67 0.10
C LYS A 35 -28.65 -47.42 0.75
N VAL A 36 -28.03 -46.80 1.75
CA VAL A 36 -28.34 -45.39 2.13
C VAL A 36 -27.42 -44.45 1.34
N ALA A 37 -27.34 -44.64 0.02
CA ALA A 37 -26.78 -43.64 -0.88
C ALA A 37 -27.93 -42.76 -1.34
N THR A 38 -27.88 -41.46 -1.06
CA THR A 38 -28.67 -40.48 -1.79
C THR A 38 -28.22 -40.54 -3.25
N PRO A 39 -29.12 -40.73 -4.24
CA PRO A 39 -28.73 -40.67 -5.63
C PRO A 39 -28.13 -39.29 -5.91
N ARG A 40 -26.95 -39.26 -6.55
CA ARG A 40 -26.29 -38.01 -6.92
C ARG A 40 -27.21 -37.23 -7.85
N GLY A 41 -27.71 -36.11 -7.36
CA GLY A 41 -28.65 -35.25 -8.08
C GLY A 41 -27.98 -33.95 -8.56
N ILE A 42 -28.76 -33.12 -9.24
CA ILE A 42 -28.33 -31.79 -9.70
C ILE A 42 -27.78 -30.94 -8.53
N ALA A 43 -28.35 -31.09 -7.33
CA ALA A 43 -27.88 -30.38 -6.13
C ALA A 43 -26.44 -30.73 -5.74
N ASP A 44 -26.00 -31.98 -5.93
CA ASP A 44 -24.63 -32.40 -5.60
C ASP A 44 -23.64 -31.85 -6.63
N VAL A 45 -24.03 -31.79 -7.92
CA VAL A 45 -23.23 -31.15 -8.98
C VAL A 45 -23.08 -29.66 -8.71
N LEU A 46 -24.17 -28.98 -8.35
CA LEU A 46 -24.14 -27.56 -7.96
C LEU A 46 -23.26 -27.34 -6.72
N GLN A 47 -23.29 -28.25 -5.75
CA GLN A 47 -22.45 -28.17 -4.55
C GLN A 47 -20.95 -28.30 -4.90
N VAL A 48 -20.59 -29.23 -5.79
CA VAL A 48 -19.20 -29.38 -6.29
C VAL A 48 -18.73 -28.11 -6.98
N ILE A 49 -19.49 -27.63 -7.96
CA ILE A 49 -19.11 -26.48 -8.79
C ILE A 49 -18.99 -25.23 -7.91
N SER A 50 -20.01 -24.96 -7.07
CA SER A 50 -19.98 -23.81 -6.16
C SER A 50 -18.84 -23.88 -5.15
N SER A 51 -18.53 -25.06 -4.59
CA SER A 51 -17.39 -25.24 -3.68
C SER A 51 -16.04 -24.94 -4.35
N ILE A 52 -15.77 -25.55 -5.50
CA ILE A 52 -14.50 -25.37 -6.21
C ILE A 52 -14.32 -23.91 -6.62
N LEU A 53 -15.35 -23.32 -7.26
CA LEU A 53 -15.30 -21.94 -7.72
C LEU A 53 -15.21 -20.95 -6.56
N LEU A 54 -15.93 -21.18 -5.46
CA LEU A 54 -15.83 -20.33 -4.26
C LEU A 54 -14.40 -20.32 -3.73
N ARG A 55 -13.77 -21.50 -3.58
CA ARG A 55 -12.41 -21.60 -3.05
C ARG A 55 -11.39 -20.95 -3.97
N LEU A 56 -11.49 -21.24 -5.27
CA LEU A 56 -10.61 -20.67 -6.28
C LEU A 56 -10.73 -19.15 -6.32
N LEU A 57 -11.94 -18.61 -6.41
CA LEU A 57 -12.16 -17.17 -6.51
C LEU A 57 -11.82 -16.43 -5.22
N VAL A 58 -12.09 -17.00 -4.04
CA VAL A 58 -11.64 -16.38 -2.78
C VAL A 58 -10.12 -16.37 -2.68
N PHE A 59 -9.45 -17.46 -3.08
CA PHE A 59 -7.99 -17.48 -3.12
C PHE A 59 -7.43 -16.42 -4.08
N ILE A 60 -7.95 -16.36 -5.32
CA ILE A 60 -7.56 -15.36 -6.31
C ILE A 60 -7.81 -13.95 -5.75
N PHE A 61 -8.97 -13.69 -5.15
CA PHE A 61 -9.30 -12.37 -4.60
C PHE A 61 -8.35 -11.93 -3.48
N LEU A 62 -8.01 -12.84 -2.56
CA LEU A 62 -7.19 -12.52 -1.39
C LEU A 62 -5.69 -12.50 -1.68
N ARG A 63 -5.23 -13.22 -2.71
CA ARG A 63 -3.80 -13.45 -2.97
C ARG A 63 -3.30 -12.89 -4.29
N TRP A 64 -4.14 -12.84 -5.31
CA TRP A 64 -3.72 -12.49 -6.67
C TRP A 64 -4.34 -11.20 -7.16
N ILE A 65 -5.66 -11.06 -7.27
CA ILE A 65 -6.24 -9.83 -7.81
C ILE A 65 -7.54 -9.55 -7.06
N PRO A 66 -7.66 -8.43 -6.31
CA PRO A 66 -8.89 -8.04 -5.63
C PRO A 66 -9.90 -7.45 -6.64
N ALA A 67 -10.28 -8.27 -7.63
CA ALA A 67 -11.05 -7.86 -8.79
C ALA A 67 -12.49 -7.47 -8.42
N ARG A 68 -12.98 -6.39 -9.03
CA ARG A 68 -14.35 -5.88 -8.82
C ARG A 68 -15.43 -6.92 -9.11
N GLY A 69 -15.24 -7.74 -10.14
CA GLY A 69 -16.18 -8.79 -10.54
C GLY A 69 -16.35 -9.91 -9.52
N ALA A 70 -15.37 -10.13 -8.63
CA ALA A 70 -15.46 -11.15 -7.59
C ALA A 70 -16.49 -10.79 -6.51
N VAL A 71 -16.78 -9.50 -6.32
CA VAL A 71 -17.65 -8.97 -5.25
C VAL A 71 -19.07 -9.51 -5.31
N PRO A 72 -19.78 -9.53 -6.46
CA PRO A 72 -21.09 -10.18 -6.55
C PRO A 72 -21.00 -11.72 -6.69
N VAL A 73 -19.95 -12.24 -7.31
CA VAL A 73 -19.85 -13.68 -7.65
C VAL A 73 -19.58 -14.54 -6.41
N ILE A 74 -18.65 -14.16 -5.54
CA ILE A 74 -18.27 -14.94 -4.35
C ILE A 74 -19.47 -15.13 -3.38
N PRO A 75 -20.22 -14.08 -2.98
CA PRO A 75 -21.42 -14.24 -2.16
C PRO A 75 -22.48 -15.12 -2.81
N THR A 76 -22.65 -15.01 -4.14
CA THR A 76 -23.61 -15.83 -4.89
C THR A 76 -23.22 -17.30 -4.85
N LEU A 77 -21.94 -17.62 -5.10
CA LEU A 77 -21.42 -19.00 -5.02
C LEU A 77 -21.55 -19.57 -3.60
N TYR A 78 -21.26 -18.76 -2.58
CA TYR A 78 -21.47 -19.15 -1.18
C TYR A 78 -22.95 -19.43 -0.89
N GLY A 79 -23.87 -18.57 -1.34
CA GLY A 79 -25.31 -18.80 -1.21
C GLY A 79 -25.79 -20.10 -1.87
N ILE A 80 -25.30 -20.38 -3.09
CA ILE A 80 -25.59 -21.64 -3.81
C ILE A 80 -25.04 -22.85 -3.03
N TYR A 81 -23.83 -22.74 -2.46
CA TYR A 81 -23.23 -23.79 -1.65
C TYR A 81 -24.05 -24.08 -0.38
N VAL A 82 -24.45 -23.04 0.36
CA VAL A 82 -25.28 -23.18 1.56
C VAL A 82 -26.64 -23.80 1.24
N LEU A 83 -27.29 -23.35 0.15
CA LEU A 83 -28.60 -23.86 -0.26
C LEU A 83 -28.51 -25.34 -0.70
N SER A 84 -27.50 -25.70 -1.48
CA SER A 84 -27.28 -27.09 -1.90
C SER A 84 -26.95 -28.01 -0.72
N TRP A 85 -26.13 -27.54 0.24
CA TRP A 85 -25.87 -28.22 1.51
C TRP A 85 -27.16 -28.45 2.32
N LEU A 86 -28.01 -27.41 2.45
CA LEU A 86 -29.28 -27.50 3.19
C LEU A 86 -30.23 -28.50 2.53
N LEU A 87 -30.34 -28.46 1.20
CA LEU A 87 -31.15 -29.42 0.44
C LEU A 87 -30.64 -30.85 0.63
N HIS A 88 -29.33 -31.06 0.63
CA HIS A 88 -28.75 -32.36 0.94
C HIS A 88 -29.10 -32.81 2.37
N ASP A 89 -28.93 -31.96 3.38
CA ASP A 89 -29.26 -32.27 4.77
C ASP A 89 -30.75 -32.61 4.94
N ILE A 90 -31.65 -31.84 4.33
CA ILE A 90 -33.10 -32.12 4.35
C ILE A 90 -33.41 -33.47 3.70
N ARG A 91 -32.85 -33.76 2.52
CA ARG A 91 -33.04 -35.05 1.82
C ARG A 91 -32.49 -36.21 2.62
N PHE A 92 -31.32 -36.04 3.22
CA PHE A 92 -30.68 -37.05 4.05
C PHE A 92 -31.53 -37.34 5.30
N ARG A 93 -32.05 -36.31 5.99
CA ARG A 93 -32.99 -36.46 7.12
C ARG A 93 -34.30 -37.12 6.71
N ALA A 94 -34.87 -36.76 5.56
CA ALA A 94 -36.07 -37.40 5.03
C ALA A 94 -35.82 -38.89 4.75
N ARG A 95 -34.67 -39.24 4.17
CA ARG A 95 -34.29 -40.61 3.88
C ARG A 95 -34.04 -41.42 5.14
N LEU A 96 -33.31 -40.88 6.12
CA LEU A 96 -33.12 -41.50 7.43
C LEU A 96 -34.45 -41.82 8.11
N ARG A 97 -35.40 -40.87 8.13
CA ARG A 97 -36.75 -41.10 8.66
C ARG A 97 -37.49 -42.20 7.91
N SER A 98 -37.39 -42.24 6.57
CA SER A 98 -38.03 -43.29 5.77
C SER A 98 -37.43 -44.68 6.03
N VAL A 99 -36.11 -44.78 6.20
CA VAL A 99 -35.42 -46.05 6.50
C VAL A 99 -35.73 -46.51 7.92
N ALA A 100 -35.75 -45.60 8.89
CA ALA A 100 -36.16 -45.90 10.26
C ALA A 100 -37.60 -46.43 10.32
N LYS A 101 -38.52 -45.77 9.61
CA LYS A 101 -39.92 -46.22 9.51
C LYS A 101 -40.04 -47.59 8.83
N ALA A 102 -39.28 -47.82 7.76
CA ALA A 102 -39.25 -49.11 7.05
C ALA A 102 -38.69 -50.24 7.93
N ALA A 103 -37.63 -49.97 8.69
CA ALA A 103 -37.03 -50.93 9.63
C ALA A 103 -38.01 -51.28 10.76
N GLN A 104 -38.72 -50.29 11.31
CA GLN A 104 -39.77 -50.51 12.32
C GLN A 104 -40.95 -51.34 11.76
N SER A 105 -41.38 -51.07 10.52
CA SER A 105 -42.46 -51.85 9.90
C SER A 105 -42.06 -53.28 9.55
N ALA A 106 -40.80 -53.50 9.15
CA ALA A 106 -40.28 -54.84 8.87
C ALA A 106 -40.15 -55.67 10.15
N ALA A 107 -39.69 -55.06 11.24
CA ALA A 107 -39.66 -55.68 12.57
C ALA A 107 -41.06 -56.09 13.05
N GLY A 108 -42.04 -55.18 12.95
CA GLY A 108 -43.43 -55.51 13.31
C GLY A 108 -44.07 -56.58 12.43
N ALA A 109 -43.65 -56.70 11.16
CA ALA A 109 -44.11 -57.75 10.26
C ALA A 109 -43.47 -59.12 10.58
N GLU A 110 -42.21 -59.17 11.02
CA GLU A 110 -41.58 -60.40 11.52
C GLU A 110 -42.18 -60.84 12.86
N ASP A 111 -42.45 -59.90 13.78
CA ASP A 111 -43.14 -60.19 15.06
C ASP A 111 -44.53 -60.80 14.82
N LEU A 112 -45.31 -60.25 13.87
CA LEU A 112 -46.62 -60.79 13.50
C LEU A 112 -46.53 -62.18 12.85
N LYS A 113 -45.46 -62.44 12.10
CA LYS A 113 -45.23 -63.73 11.43
C LYS A 113 -44.84 -64.81 12.43
N GLN A 114 -43.98 -64.47 13.40
CA GLN A 114 -43.65 -65.36 14.52
C GLN A 114 -44.84 -65.59 15.46
N LEU A 115 -45.72 -64.60 15.63
CA LEU A 115 -46.96 -64.78 16.38
C LEU A 115 -47.94 -65.72 15.66
N ALA A 116 -48.02 -65.63 14.32
CA ALA A 116 -48.86 -66.50 13.50
C ALA A 116 -48.34 -67.95 13.44
N ASP A 117 -47.02 -68.15 13.38
CA ASP A 117 -46.41 -69.49 13.38
C ASP A 117 -46.51 -70.21 14.75
N ASN A 118 -46.81 -69.48 15.83
CA ASN A 118 -47.02 -70.03 17.18
C ASN A 118 -48.49 -70.33 17.53
N VAL A 119 -49.44 -70.11 16.61
CA VAL A 119 -50.84 -70.50 16.78
C VAL A 119 -51.10 -71.80 16.00
N ASP A 120 -50.90 -72.93 16.68
CA ASP A 120 -51.27 -74.25 16.15
C ASP A 120 -52.75 -74.51 16.44
N VAL A 121 -53.55 -74.70 15.39
CA VAL A 121 -54.97 -75.06 15.50
C VAL A 121 -55.08 -76.57 15.30
N GLN A 122 -55.21 -77.33 16.41
CA GLN A 122 -55.64 -78.72 16.35
C GLN A 122 -57.14 -78.86 16.66
N PRO A 123 -57.91 -79.64 15.88
CA PRO A 123 -59.29 -79.97 16.16
C PRO A 123 -59.36 -81.28 16.96
N GLU A 124 -59.77 -81.24 18.22
CA GLU A 124 -60.15 -82.46 18.95
C GLU A 124 -61.67 -82.54 19.13
N ALA A 125 -62.23 -83.58 18.51
CA ALA A 125 -63.58 -84.07 18.75
C ALA A 125 -63.61 -84.86 20.08
N GLY A 126 -64.44 -84.43 21.03
CA GLY A 126 -64.64 -85.12 22.31
C GLY A 126 -66.03 -84.83 22.88
N ALA A 127 -66.82 -85.88 23.04
CA ALA A 127 -68.27 -85.87 23.27
C ALA A 127 -68.77 -85.03 24.47
N LEU A 128 -69.79 -84.22 24.20
CA LEU A 128 -70.65 -83.56 25.19
C LEU A 128 -71.51 -84.59 25.92
N LYS A 129 -71.43 -84.59 27.26
CA LYS A 129 -72.45 -85.17 28.15
C LYS A 129 -73.31 -84.04 28.70
N VAL A 130 -74.61 -84.12 28.41
CA VAL A 130 -75.66 -83.20 28.85
C VAL A 130 -76.25 -83.69 30.17
N GLU A 131 -76.47 -82.77 31.12
CA GLU A 131 -77.73 -82.54 31.88
C GLU A 131 -77.49 -81.59 33.08
N PRO A 132 -78.49 -80.89 33.67
CA PRO A 132 -79.36 -79.85 33.09
C PRO A 132 -79.46 -78.58 34.01
N SER A 133 -80.41 -77.67 33.69
CA SER A 133 -80.84 -76.41 34.37
C SER A 133 -80.08 -75.14 33.93
N VAL A 134 -80.65 -74.25 33.11
CA VAL A 134 -81.75 -73.28 33.33
C VAL A 134 -81.43 -72.31 34.46
N ASP A 135 -80.90 -71.13 34.12
CA ASP A 135 -81.55 -69.87 34.46
C ASP A 135 -80.97 -68.66 33.71
N THR A 136 -81.81 -67.64 33.66
CA THR A 136 -81.98 -66.58 32.66
C THR A 136 -81.07 -65.35 32.76
N ASN A 137 -80.92 -64.68 31.62
CA ASN A 137 -80.57 -63.26 31.41
C ASN A 137 -79.15 -62.76 31.77
N GLY A 138 -78.34 -62.67 30.71
CA GLY A 138 -78.00 -61.35 30.15
C GLY A 138 -76.83 -60.59 30.77
N SER A 139 -75.67 -60.72 30.12
CA SER A 139 -74.48 -59.85 30.17
C SER A 139 -73.59 -59.89 31.43
N LYS A 140 -72.40 -60.50 31.27
CA LYS A 140 -71.23 -60.23 32.13
C LYS A 140 -69.99 -59.99 31.27
N ASN A 141 -69.46 -58.78 31.40
CA ASN A 141 -68.09 -58.43 31.09
C ASN A 141 -67.14 -59.36 31.85
N LEU A 142 -66.18 -59.99 31.16
CA LEU A 142 -65.06 -60.66 31.82
C LEU A 142 -63.84 -59.76 31.80
N LEU A 143 -63.56 -59.19 32.96
CA LEU A 143 -62.27 -58.67 33.36
C LEU A 143 -61.32 -59.87 33.52
N LEU A 144 -60.24 -59.95 32.75
CA LEU A 144 -59.16 -60.91 32.98
C LEU A 144 -57.86 -60.14 33.26
N THR A 145 -57.47 -60.19 34.53
CA THR A 145 -56.16 -59.83 35.05
C THR A 145 -55.06 -60.73 34.46
N PRO A 146 -53.86 -60.20 34.19
CA PRO A 146 -52.82 -60.95 33.51
C PRO A 146 -52.15 -61.96 34.46
N VAL A 147 -52.12 -63.22 34.06
CA VAL A 147 -51.23 -64.24 34.64
C VAL A 147 -49.83 -63.97 34.12
N ALA A 148 -48.92 -63.60 35.01
CA ALA A 148 -47.50 -63.51 34.73
C ALA A 148 -46.94 -64.92 34.48
N SER A 149 -46.61 -65.23 33.23
CA SER A 149 -45.72 -66.34 32.89
C SER A 149 -44.35 -65.76 32.51
N GLN A 150 -43.44 -65.77 33.48
CA GLN A 150 -42.02 -65.55 33.25
C GLN A 150 -41.43 -66.86 32.71
N THR A 151 -41.27 -66.99 31.39
CA THR A 151 -40.20 -67.75 30.70
C THR A 151 -40.53 -67.85 29.21
N ALA A 152 -40.17 -66.82 28.45
CA ALA A 152 -39.89 -66.87 27.00
C ALA A 152 -39.50 -65.47 26.50
N VAL A 153 -38.40 -64.90 27.02
CA VAL A 153 -37.80 -63.69 26.45
C VAL A 153 -36.29 -63.86 26.50
N GLU A 154 -35.74 -64.60 25.55
CA GLU A 154 -34.30 -64.60 25.29
C GLU A 154 -34.07 -64.98 23.83
N HIS A 155 -34.32 -64.02 22.93
CA HIS A 155 -33.66 -63.81 21.62
C HIS A 155 -34.48 -62.81 20.78
N ILE A 156 -34.59 -61.57 21.26
CA ILE A 156 -35.04 -60.46 20.42
C ILE A 156 -33.77 -59.85 19.80
N ALA A 157 -33.63 -59.93 18.49
CA ALA A 157 -32.65 -59.11 17.78
C ALA A 157 -33.06 -57.65 17.99
N GLU A 158 -32.29 -56.88 18.77
CA GLU A 158 -32.52 -55.45 18.98
C GLU A 158 -32.60 -54.75 17.62
N THR A 159 -33.81 -54.33 17.25
CA THR A 159 -34.05 -53.53 16.05
C THR A 159 -33.50 -52.12 16.29
N PRO A 160 -32.76 -51.53 15.34
CA PRO A 160 -32.11 -50.25 15.56
C PRO A 160 -33.17 -49.18 15.85
N THR A 161 -33.08 -48.59 17.04
CA THR A 161 -33.97 -47.49 17.43
C THR A 161 -33.64 -46.25 16.58
N PRO A 162 -34.57 -45.27 16.45
CA PRO A 162 -34.27 -43.98 15.80
C PRO A 162 -33.01 -43.30 16.38
N THR A 163 -32.72 -43.56 17.65
CA THR A 163 -31.53 -43.14 18.41
C THR A 163 -30.24 -43.80 17.89
N ASP A 164 -30.25 -45.08 17.53
CA ASP A 164 -29.08 -45.80 16.98
C ASP A 164 -28.73 -45.33 15.56
N LEU A 165 -29.75 -45.02 14.76
CA LEU A 165 -29.59 -44.45 13.42
C LEU A 165 -29.06 -43.01 13.47
N ALA A 166 -29.48 -42.23 14.48
CA ALA A 166 -28.94 -40.89 14.74
C ALA A 166 -27.46 -40.96 15.18
N ALA A 167 -27.12 -41.88 16.08
CA ALA A 167 -25.75 -42.09 16.55
C ALA A 167 -24.79 -42.52 15.42
N GLN A 168 -25.24 -43.38 14.49
CA GLN A 168 -24.44 -43.75 13.31
C GLN A 168 -24.35 -42.62 12.25
N SER A 169 -25.36 -41.76 12.12
CA SER A 169 -25.29 -40.57 11.24
C SER A 169 -24.32 -39.49 11.74
N ASP A 170 -23.94 -39.58 13.01
CA ASP A 170 -22.92 -38.77 13.67
C ASP A 170 -21.51 -39.37 13.60
N ALA A 171 -21.36 -40.59 13.07
CA ALA A 171 -20.06 -41.24 12.89
C ALA A 171 -19.20 -40.52 11.84
N TRP A 172 -17.88 -40.65 11.95
CA TRP A 172 -16.95 -40.10 10.97
C TRP A 172 -17.11 -40.74 9.59
N PRO A 173 -16.96 -39.99 8.50
CA PRO A 173 -17.05 -40.54 7.15
C PRO A 173 -15.90 -41.53 6.87
N THR A 174 -16.07 -42.38 5.87
CA THR A 174 -14.96 -43.18 5.33
C THR A 174 -13.84 -42.26 4.84
N VAL A 175 -12.59 -42.73 4.80
CA VAL A 175 -11.45 -41.94 4.30
C VAL A 175 -11.72 -41.36 2.91
N THR A 176 -12.33 -42.14 2.02
CA THR A 176 -12.73 -41.70 0.67
C THR A 176 -13.81 -40.62 0.69
N GLY A 177 -14.78 -40.72 1.61
CA GLY A 177 -15.82 -39.72 1.81
C GLY A 177 -15.27 -38.42 2.41
N ALA A 178 -14.36 -38.53 3.39
CA ALA A 178 -13.66 -37.41 3.98
C ALA A 178 -12.83 -36.66 2.93
N LEU A 179 -12.06 -37.39 2.11
CA LEU A 179 -11.25 -36.82 1.03
C LEU A 179 -12.11 -36.17 -0.05
N SER A 180 -13.21 -36.80 -0.44
CA SER A 180 -14.15 -36.23 -1.41
C SER A 180 -14.79 -34.92 -0.91
N ASN A 181 -15.17 -34.85 0.36
CA ASN A 181 -15.66 -33.61 0.96
C ASN A 181 -14.57 -32.56 1.06
N LEU A 182 -13.36 -32.95 1.46
CA LEU A 182 -12.23 -32.02 1.58
C LEU A 182 -11.88 -31.41 0.23
N ILE A 183 -11.83 -32.19 -0.85
CA ILE A 183 -11.45 -31.71 -2.19
C ILE A 183 -12.62 -30.98 -2.86
N PHE A 184 -13.80 -31.58 -2.89
CA PHE A 184 -14.92 -31.12 -3.72
C PHE A 184 -16.04 -30.43 -2.93
N GLY A 185 -15.97 -30.40 -1.59
CA GLY A 185 -17.01 -29.79 -0.75
C GLY A 185 -18.33 -30.56 -0.71
N VAL A 186 -18.37 -31.78 -1.24
CA VAL A 186 -19.59 -32.60 -1.33
C VAL A 186 -19.99 -33.13 0.03
N SER A 187 -21.28 -33.05 0.34
CA SER A 187 -21.84 -33.59 1.58
C SER A 187 -21.64 -35.11 1.66
N THR A 188 -21.21 -35.59 2.83
CA THR A 188 -21.02 -37.00 3.15
C THR A 188 -22.23 -37.56 3.92
N ARG A 189 -22.15 -38.83 4.34
CA ARG A 189 -23.14 -39.44 5.25
C ARG A 189 -23.02 -38.96 6.70
N SER A 190 -21.92 -38.28 7.06
CA SER A 190 -21.67 -37.81 8.43
C SER A 190 -22.18 -36.39 8.61
N ARG A 191 -23.13 -36.19 9.52
CA ARG A 191 -23.71 -34.87 9.80
C ARG A 191 -22.67 -33.93 10.42
N ARG A 192 -21.87 -34.43 11.36
CA ARG A 192 -20.81 -33.66 12.02
C ARG A 192 -19.75 -33.19 11.02
N TRP A 193 -19.32 -34.06 10.12
CA TRP A 193 -18.34 -33.70 9.09
C TRP A 193 -18.90 -32.66 8.12
N ASN A 194 -20.16 -32.82 7.69
CA ASN A 194 -20.81 -31.86 6.80
C ASN A 194 -20.99 -30.49 7.45
N PHE A 195 -21.25 -30.44 8.77
CA PHE A 195 -21.29 -29.21 9.53
C PHE A 195 -19.91 -28.52 9.54
N TRP A 196 -18.83 -29.25 9.85
CA TRP A 196 -17.48 -28.68 9.80
C TRP A 196 -17.05 -28.25 8.40
N SER A 197 -17.49 -28.98 7.37
CA SER A 197 -17.30 -28.58 5.98
C SER A 197 -17.98 -27.24 5.69
N LEU A 198 -19.24 -27.07 6.10
CA LEU A 198 -19.96 -25.80 5.99
C LEU A 198 -19.26 -24.68 6.77
N VAL A 199 -18.79 -24.95 7.99
CA VAL A 199 -18.00 -24.00 8.79
C VAL A 199 -16.74 -23.57 8.03
N GLY A 200 -16.00 -24.51 7.41
CA GLY A 200 -14.82 -24.18 6.61
C GLY A 200 -15.12 -23.24 5.44
N HIS A 201 -16.18 -23.49 4.67
CA HIS A 201 -16.59 -22.59 3.58
C HIS A 201 -17.10 -21.24 4.09
N THR A 202 -17.78 -21.24 5.24
CA THR A 202 -18.26 -20.02 5.89
C THR A 202 -17.10 -19.18 6.41
N LEU A 203 -16.06 -19.79 6.98
CA LEU A 203 -14.84 -19.10 7.38
C LEU A 203 -14.10 -18.53 6.17
N LEU A 204 -14.04 -19.27 5.07
CA LEU A 204 -13.44 -18.78 3.83
C LEU A 204 -14.19 -17.57 3.25
N PHE A 205 -15.53 -17.65 3.20
CA PHE A 205 -16.38 -16.52 2.83
C PHE A 205 -16.20 -15.35 3.80
N ALA A 206 -16.09 -15.62 5.10
CA ALA A 206 -15.86 -14.59 6.12
C ALA A 206 -14.51 -13.90 5.93
N MET A 207 -13.44 -14.60 5.56
CA MET A 207 -12.14 -13.98 5.23
C MET A 207 -12.24 -13.08 3.99
N PHE A 208 -12.95 -13.52 2.95
CA PHE A 208 -13.24 -12.68 1.79
C PHE A 208 -14.00 -11.42 2.21
N PHE A 209 -15.09 -11.60 2.97
CA PHE A 209 -15.94 -10.51 3.43
C PHE A 209 -15.17 -9.54 4.33
N ASP A 210 -14.31 -10.07 5.19
CA ASP A 210 -13.42 -9.30 6.04
C ASP A 210 -12.44 -8.47 5.21
N SER A 211 -11.73 -9.05 4.24
CA SER A 211 -10.83 -8.30 3.35
C SER A 211 -11.58 -7.24 2.54
N PHE A 212 -12.74 -7.61 1.98
CA PHE A 212 -13.58 -6.71 1.20
C PHE A 212 -14.09 -5.53 2.02
N ILE A 213 -14.49 -5.78 3.26
CA ILE A 213 -15.13 -4.77 4.10
C ILE A 213 -14.17 -4.04 5.03
N SER A 214 -13.01 -4.60 5.36
CA SER A 214 -12.06 -4.00 6.31
C SER A 214 -11.73 -2.54 6.01
N PRO A 215 -11.46 -2.12 4.76
CA PRO A 215 -11.25 -0.71 4.44
C PRO A 215 -12.45 0.22 4.72
N PHE A 216 -13.63 -0.34 4.99
CA PHE A 216 -14.89 0.37 5.19
C PHE A 216 -15.46 0.24 6.62
N LEU A 217 -15.30 -0.92 7.27
CA LEU A 217 -15.73 -1.14 8.66
C LEU A 217 -14.65 -0.80 9.68
N PHE A 218 -13.38 -0.94 9.28
CA PHE A 218 -12.24 -0.58 10.09
C PHE A 218 -11.41 0.51 9.41
N PRO A 219 -12.02 1.65 9.00
CA PRO A 219 -11.25 2.85 8.75
C PRO A 219 -10.40 3.05 9.99
N SER A 220 -9.08 3.03 9.83
CA SER A 220 -8.12 2.93 10.93
C SER A 220 -8.61 3.76 12.12
N TYR A 221 -8.72 3.15 13.31
CA TYR A 221 -9.45 3.59 14.50
C TYR A 221 -9.16 5.02 15.05
N TYR A 222 -8.43 5.83 14.29
CA TYR A 222 -7.96 7.18 14.57
C TYR A 222 -8.15 8.14 13.39
N GLU A 223 -8.81 7.81 12.27
CA GLU A 223 -8.89 8.69 11.07
C GLU A 223 -9.26 10.15 11.38
N TYR A 224 -10.25 10.35 12.25
CA TYR A 224 -10.69 11.70 12.63
C TYR A 224 -9.61 12.47 13.39
N ASN A 225 -8.83 11.76 14.22
CA ASN A 225 -7.77 12.30 15.06
C ASN A 225 -6.36 12.07 14.49
N LEU A 226 -6.25 11.57 13.25
CA LEU A 226 -4.98 11.19 12.65
C LEU A 226 -4.08 12.41 12.53
N ARG A 227 -2.97 12.35 13.27
CA ARG A 227 -1.88 13.32 13.19
C ARG A 227 -0.75 12.69 12.42
N PHE A 228 -0.26 13.37 11.40
CA PHE A 228 0.98 13.02 10.73
C PHE A 228 1.78 14.29 10.46
N ALA A 229 3.10 14.14 10.39
CA ALA A 229 4.00 15.22 10.06
C ALA A 229 5.20 14.61 9.34
N ARG A 230 5.52 15.15 8.17
CA ARG A 230 6.56 14.59 7.29
C ARG A 230 7.32 15.70 6.57
N VAL A 231 8.49 15.33 6.08
CA VAL A 231 9.25 16.16 5.14
C VAL A 231 8.71 15.90 3.73
N GLY A 232 8.35 16.96 3.02
CA GLY A 232 7.97 16.95 1.62
C GLY A 232 9.19 17.19 0.74
N ALA A 233 9.04 18.11 -0.22
CA ALA A 233 10.11 18.56 -1.08
C ALA A 233 11.24 19.23 -0.29
N LEU A 234 12.46 18.98 -0.75
CA LEU A 234 13.68 19.60 -0.28
C LEU A 234 14.36 20.25 -1.48
N GLY A 235 14.88 21.45 -1.27
CA GLY A 235 15.78 22.13 -2.17
C GLY A 235 17.13 22.40 -1.52
N PRO A 236 18.03 23.09 -2.21
CA PRO A 236 19.31 23.50 -1.62
C PRO A 236 19.15 24.51 -0.50
N THR A 237 18.13 25.36 -0.57
CA THR A 237 17.95 26.48 0.38
C THR A 237 16.59 26.48 1.04
N ASP A 238 15.82 25.41 0.88
CA ASP A 238 14.44 25.36 1.34
C ASP A 238 13.97 23.94 1.64
N ALA A 239 12.93 23.85 2.45
CA ALA A 239 12.30 22.60 2.83
C ALA A 239 10.79 22.80 3.04
N LYS A 240 9.99 21.87 2.54
CA LYS A 240 8.56 21.80 2.81
C LYS A 240 8.28 20.79 3.92
N ILE A 241 7.57 21.21 4.96
CA ILE A 241 7.12 20.34 6.04
C ILE A 241 5.61 20.23 5.96
N HIS A 242 5.11 19.01 5.74
CA HIS A 242 3.71 18.73 5.49
C HIS A 242 3.07 18.01 6.67
N ILE A 243 1.94 18.52 7.16
CA ILE A 243 1.36 18.15 8.45
C ILE A 243 -0.15 18.03 8.30
N ARG A 244 -0.73 17.06 9.02
CA ARG A 244 -2.15 17.03 9.38
C ARG A 244 -2.30 17.05 10.89
N TYR A 245 -3.08 17.99 11.41
CA TYR A 245 -3.29 18.12 12.85
C TYR A 245 -4.75 18.50 13.20
N PRO A 246 -5.64 17.50 13.37
CA PRO A 246 -7.06 17.75 13.65
C PRO A 246 -7.34 18.13 15.12
N HIS A 247 -8.55 18.67 15.34
CA HIS A 247 -9.10 19.12 16.63
C HIS A 247 -9.28 17.95 17.65
N PRO A 248 -9.23 18.18 18.99
CA PRO A 248 -9.01 19.45 19.68
C PRO A 248 -7.59 19.96 19.58
N LEU A 249 -7.48 21.19 19.09
CA LEU A 249 -6.35 22.06 19.35
C LEU A 249 -6.45 22.48 20.83
N PRO A 250 -5.34 22.74 21.54
CA PRO A 250 -5.42 23.23 22.91
C PRO A 250 -6.35 24.45 22.98
N LEU A 251 -7.09 24.59 24.09
CA LEU A 251 -7.84 25.82 24.38
C LEU A 251 -6.89 27.01 24.16
N MET A 252 -7.29 27.94 23.31
CA MET A 252 -6.57 29.20 23.10
C MET A 252 -6.82 30.11 24.30
N ASP A 253 -6.44 29.65 25.49
CA ASP A 253 -6.61 30.38 26.74
C ASP A 253 -5.24 30.91 27.17
N GLY A 254 -5.08 32.23 27.19
CA GLY A 254 -3.85 32.87 27.64
C GLY A 254 -3.70 34.30 27.16
N LEU A 255 -3.07 35.13 28.00
CA LEU A 255 -2.62 36.47 27.65
C LEU A 255 -1.20 36.39 27.08
N GLN A 256 -0.97 36.93 25.90
CA GLN A 256 0.34 37.01 25.26
C GLN A 256 0.77 38.49 25.19
N GLU A 257 2.03 38.77 25.51
CA GLU A 257 2.63 40.10 25.38
C GLU A 257 2.78 40.46 23.90
N ASP A 258 2.15 41.56 23.50
CA ASP A 258 2.26 42.11 22.15
C ASP A 258 3.64 42.77 21.94
N ILE A 259 4.06 42.91 20.68
CA ILE A 259 5.31 43.61 20.36
C ILE A 259 5.17 45.06 20.82
N VAL A 260 6.14 45.49 21.62
CA VAL A 260 6.29 46.81 22.22
C VAL A 260 5.88 47.92 21.23
N ASP A 261 4.92 48.75 21.61
CA ASP A 261 4.59 49.96 20.85
C ASP A 261 5.77 50.96 20.85
N GLU A 262 5.74 51.99 20.00
CA GLU A 262 6.79 53.05 19.97
C GLU A 262 6.99 53.75 21.34
N ALA A 263 6.09 53.52 22.31
CA ALA A 263 6.14 54.05 23.67
C ALA A 263 6.72 53.08 24.72
N GLY A 264 7.12 51.86 24.37
CA GLY A 264 7.82 50.95 25.30
C GLY A 264 6.91 50.07 26.17
N LEU A 265 5.59 50.01 25.92
CA LEU A 265 4.63 49.28 26.75
C LEU A 265 4.10 48.01 26.05
N ALA A 266 4.34 46.85 26.66
CA ALA A 266 3.75 45.59 26.23
C ALA A 266 2.32 45.45 26.77
N ALA A 267 1.32 45.44 25.88
CA ALA A 267 -0.06 45.14 26.26
C ALA A 267 -0.30 43.62 26.22
N LEU A 268 -0.87 43.08 27.29
CA LEU A 268 -1.33 41.70 27.34
C LEU A 268 -2.65 41.57 26.57
N ARG A 269 -2.65 40.85 25.46
CA ARG A 269 -3.85 40.57 24.66
C ARG A 269 -4.15 39.08 24.64
N ASP A 270 -5.41 38.75 24.39
CA ASP A 270 -5.84 37.37 24.20
C ASP A 270 -5.07 36.75 23.03
N SER A 271 -4.41 35.63 23.29
CA SER A 271 -3.59 34.89 22.32
C SER A 271 -4.37 34.44 21.08
N SER A 272 -5.69 34.23 21.20
CA SER A 272 -6.58 33.89 20.07
C SER A 272 -6.74 35.05 19.09
N ILE A 273 -6.62 36.29 19.56
CA ILE A 273 -6.68 37.51 18.74
C ILE A 273 -5.35 37.74 18.03
N LEU A 274 -4.23 37.38 18.66
CA LEU A 274 -2.87 37.61 18.13
C LEU A 274 -2.41 36.56 17.13
N ASN A 275 -2.76 35.29 17.33
CA ASN A 275 -2.34 34.19 16.46
C ASN A 275 -3.54 33.27 16.15
N PRO A 276 -4.35 33.57 15.12
CA PRO A 276 -5.47 32.71 14.72
C PRO A 276 -4.99 31.33 14.23
N GLU A 277 -3.70 31.21 13.89
CA GLU A 277 -3.05 29.96 13.50
C GLU A 277 -2.34 29.32 14.70
N PRO A 278 -2.89 28.22 15.26
CA PRO A 278 -2.45 27.67 16.54
C PRO A 278 -1.10 26.98 16.49
N LEU A 279 -0.59 26.65 15.30
CA LEU A 279 0.57 25.79 15.11
C LEU A 279 1.64 26.48 14.28
N ARG A 280 2.89 26.33 14.68
CA ARG A 280 4.07 26.84 13.98
C ARG A 280 5.12 25.74 13.84
N ILE A 281 5.86 25.77 12.74
CA ILE A 281 7.10 24.99 12.61
C ILE A 281 8.25 25.77 13.24
N VAL A 282 9.00 25.12 14.11
CA VAL A 282 10.27 25.63 14.61
C VAL A 282 11.41 24.73 14.17
N TRP A 283 12.54 25.32 13.81
CA TRP A 283 13.66 24.59 13.24
C TRP A 283 14.99 25.20 13.69
N ARG A 284 16.07 24.44 13.55
CA ARG A 284 17.45 24.92 13.74
C ARG A 284 18.41 23.95 13.10
N GLU A 285 19.63 24.39 12.84
CA GLU A 285 20.70 23.51 12.42
C GLU A 285 21.04 22.49 13.51
N ALA A 286 21.19 21.22 13.15
CA ALA A 286 21.42 20.14 14.10
C ALA A 286 22.86 20.19 14.66
N SER A 287 23.05 19.94 15.95
CA SER A 287 24.36 20.05 16.62
C SER A 287 25.41 19.01 16.22
N ASN A 288 25.00 17.94 15.53
CA ASN A 288 25.85 16.85 15.07
C ASN A 288 26.10 16.90 13.55
N THR A 289 26.06 18.07 12.93
CA THR A 289 26.54 18.22 11.55
C THR A 289 28.01 17.81 11.51
N PRO A 290 28.41 16.84 10.65
CA PRO A 290 29.82 16.57 10.42
C PRO A 290 30.53 17.87 10.06
N ASP A 291 31.70 18.14 10.66
CA ASP A 291 32.48 19.38 10.50
C ASP A 291 32.97 19.65 9.05
N TYR A 292 32.63 18.78 8.08
CA TYR A 292 32.99 18.91 6.67
C TYR A 292 32.33 20.11 5.97
N SER A 293 31.16 20.57 6.42
CA SER A 293 30.45 21.73 5.84
C SER A 293 31.22 23.06 5.95
N LYS A 294 32.16 23.17 6.91
CA LYS A 294 32.95 24.40 7.11
C LYS A 294 34.18 24.50 6.22
N ALA A 295 34.55 23.44 5.50
CA ALA A 295 35.78 23.43 4.70
C ALA A 295 35.63 24.08 3.31
N HIS A 296 34.40 24.21 2.80
CA HIS A 296 34.15 24.74 1.45
C HIS A 296 33.60 26.17 1.40
N ALA A 297 33.21 26.73 2.55
CA ALA A 297 32.95 28.16 2.69
C ALA A 297 34.25 28.84 3.18
N GLY A 298 34.97 29.50 2.27
CA GLY A 298 36.31 30.04 2.49
C GLY A 298 36.58 30.65 3.88
N GLY A 299 37.57 30.08 4.55
CA GLY A 299 38.55 30.73 5.43
C GLY A 299 38.02 31.72 6.46
N LEU A 300 37.76 31.22 7.68
CA LEU A 300 38.19 31.81 8.96
C LEU A 300 37.86 30.79 10.06
N GLY A 301 38.88 30.11 10.58
CA GLY A 301 38.77 29.08 11.61
C GLY A 301 38.39 29.66 12.97
N TYR A 302 37.12 30.00 13.16
CA TYR A 302 36.54 30.24 14.48
C TYR A 302 35.71 29.03 14.90
N THR A 303 36.28 28.22 15.79
CA THR A 303 35.57 27.25 16.61
C THR A 303 34.70 28.01 17.61
N ILE A 304 33.46 28.31 17.24
CA ILE A 304 32.43 28.71 18.20
C ILE A 304 32.11 27.47 19.06
N PRO A 305 32.23 27.53 20.40
CA PRO A 305 31.88 26.41 21.25
C PRO A 305 30.43 25.99 21.02
N ASN A 306 30.15 24.70 21.22
CA ASN A 306 28.89 23.99 21.02
C ASN A 306 27.71 24.60 21.83
N GLN A 307 27.31 25.83 21.49
CA GLN A 307 26.09 26.42 21.98
C GLN A 307 24.94 25.78 21.22
N VAL A 308 24.03 25.15 21.96
CA VAL A 308 22.77 24.66 21.42
C VAL A 308 22.11 25.82 20.67
N LYS A 309 22.10 25.75 19.33
CA LYS A 309 21.49 26.79 18.50
C LYS A 309 20.05 26.98 18.95
N ARG A 310 19.63 28.24 19.08
CA ARG A 310 18.25 28.59 19.45
C ARG A 310 17.31 28.10 18.35
N TRP A 311 16.10 27.68 18.74
CA TRP A 311 15.05 27.38 17.77
C TRP A 311 14.64 28.65 17.02
N GLU A 312 14.69 28.60 15.70
CA GLU A 312 14.19 29.63 14.80
C GLU A 312 12.68 29.45 14.57
N ARG A 313 11.96 30.56 14.46
CA ARG A 313 10.53 30.57 14.19
C ARG A 313 10.32 30.43 12.68
N GLY A 314 9.88 29.25 12.26
CA GLY A 314 9.42 28.99 10.88
C GLY A 314 7.97 29.41 10.64
N PRO A 315 7.36 28.97 9.54
CA PRO A 315 6.03 29.41 9.12
C PRO A 315 4.91 28.98 10.09
N LEU A 316 3.88 29.83 10.18
CA LEU A 316 2.60 29.48 10.82
C LEU A 316 1.79 28.56 9.89
N LEU A 317 0.94 27.75 10.48
CA LEU A 317 0.17 26.73 9.78
C LEU A 317 -1.32 26.97 9.91
N ARG A 318 -1.95 27.24 8.77
CA ARG A 318 -3.40 27.40 8.65
C ARG A 318 -4.09 26.04 8.52
N LEU A 319 -4.55 25.51 9.65
CA LEU A 319 -5.27 24.23 9.72
C LEU A 319 -6.78 24.51 9.72
N THR A 320 -7.50 24.02 8.71
CA THR A 320 -8.94 24.24 8.57
C THR A 320 -9.67 22.94 8.29
N ASP A 321 -10.94 22.84 8.67
CA ASP A 321 -11.77 21.70 8.27
C ASP A 321 -11.91 21.60 6.74
N SER A 322 -11.93 22.77 6.07
CA SER A 322 -11.94 22.84 4.62
C SER A 322 -10.67 22.25 3.99
N SER A 323 -9.51 22.20 4.65
CA SER A 323 -8.30 21.54 4.16
C SER A 323 -8.07 20.16 4.78
N ASP A 324 -9.08 19.59 5.45
CA ASP A 324 -8.91 18.36 6.25
C ASP A 324 -7.82 18.47 7.32
N TRP A 325 -7.66 19.67 7.86
CA TRP A 325 -6.65 20.00 8.85
C TRP A 325 -5.23 19.70 8.35
N THR A 326 -5.01 19.70 7.03
CA THR A 326 -3.67 19.62 6.44
C THR A 326 -3.14 21.03 6.16
N ALA A 327 -1.82 21.16 6.28
CA ALA A 327 -1.07 22.36 5.93
C ALA A 327 0.38 22.00 5.58
N THR A 328 1.01 22.83 4.74
CA THR A 328 2.43 22.72 4.42
C THR A 328 3.12 24.03 4.77
N GLY A 329 4.15 23.96 5.60
CA GLY A 329 5.03 25.10 5.85
C GLY A 329 6.25 25.06 4.94
N HIS A 330 6.57 26.18 4.30
CA HIS A 330 7.78 26.35 3.51
C HIS A 330 8.84 27.09 4.34
N ILE A 331 9.93 26.41 4.64
CA ILE A 331 11.11 26.98 5.29
C ILE A 331 12.08 27.39 4.18
N GLN A 332 12.54 28.64 4.20
CA GLN A 332 13.44 29.20 3.20
C GLN A 332 14.73 29.71 3.84
N ASN A 333 15.69 30.13 3.01
CA ASN A 333 16.99 30.67 3.43
C ASN A 333 17.83 29.68 4.26
N LEU A 334 17.68 28.38 3.97
CA LEU A 334 18.50 27.33 4.55
C LEU A 334 19.85 27.25 3.83
N TRP A 335 20.84 26.68 4.51
CA TRP A 335 22.14 26.36 3.93
C TRP A 335 22.05 25.06 3.14
N PRO A 336 22.67 24.95 1.96
CA PRO A 336 22.78 23.70 1.21
C PRO A 336 23.54 22.61 1.97
N ALA A 337 23.25 21.35 1.65
CA ALA A 337 23.91 20.17 2.21
C ALA A 337 23.98 20.16 3.75
N THR A 338 23.00 20.79 4.41
CA THR A 338 23.03 21.05 5.85
C THR A 338 21.91 20.29 6.55
N ARG A 339 22.24 19.65 7.67
CA ARG A 339 21.28 18.90 8.46
C ARG A 339 20.57 19.82 9.45
N TYR A 340 19.25 19.80 9.39
CA TYR A 340 18.36 20.55 10.27
C TYR A 340 17.57 19.60 11.17
N GLU A 341 17.22 20.11 12.34
CA GLU A 341 16.18 19.52 13.18
C GLU A 341 14.98 20.46 13.26
N TRP A 342 13.78 19.88 13.32
CA TRP A 342 12.52 20.61 13.36
C TRP A 342 11.52 19.97 14.32
N ARG A 343 10.62 20.80 14.83
CA ARG A 343 9.50 20.45 15.70
C ARG A 343 8.29 21.32 15.43
N LEU A 344 7.17 20.91 15.99
CA LEU A 344 5.94 21.69 16.00
C LEU A 344 5.73 22.33 17.36
N MET A 345 5.26 23.57 17.35
CA MET A 345 5.04 24.38 18.54
C MET A 345 3.68 25.06 18.47
N PHE A 346 2.97 25.11 19.60
CA PHE A 346 1.75 25.89 19.71
C PHE A 346 2.09 27.39 19.78
N SER A 347 1.46 28.19 18.91
CA SER A 347 1.76 29.62 18.76
C SER A 347 1.41 30.44 20.01
N HIS A 348 0.32 30.09 20.69
CA HIS A 348 -0.24 30.84 21.82
C HIS A 348 0.59 30.70 23.11
N ASN A 349 1.09 29.48 23.42
CA ASN A 349 1.81 29.20 24.67
C ASN A 349 3.30 28.86 24.47
N SER A 350 3.79 28.82 23.22
CA SER A 350 5.18 28.47 22.88
C SER A 350 5.65 27.10 23.40
N THR A 351 4.73 26.17 23.64
CA THR A 351 5.07 24.79 24.03
C THR A 351 5.13 23.87 22.83
N PHE A 352 6.00 22.85 22.90
CA PHE A 352 6.06 21.83 21.86
C PHE A 352 4.78 21.01 21.85
N THR A 353 4.32 20.65 20.65
CA THR A 353 3.16 19.78 20.53
C THR A 353 3.49 18.34 20.99
N PRO A 354 2.48 17.57 21.44
CA PRO A 354 2.67 16.16 21.78
C PRO A 354 3.11 15.29 20.59
N TYR A 355 2.77 15.69 19.36
CA TYR A 355 3.17 15.01 18.14
C TYR A 355 3.77 16.01 17.13
N PRO A 356 4.94 15.72 16.53
CA PRO A 356 5.79 14.56 16.81
C PRO A 356 6.44 14.63 18.20
N GLU A 357 6.48 13.50 18.91
CA GLU A 357 7.02 13.43 20.29
C GLU A 357 8.51 13.83 20.34
N GLN A 358 9.27 13.48 19.31
CA GLN A 358 10.70 13.77 19.17
C GLN A 358 10.96 14.72 18.01
N SER A 359 12.08 15.46 18.08
CA SER A 359 12.56 16.26 16.96
C SER A 359 12.75 15.37 15.74
N ARG A 360 12.36 15.90 14.58
CA ARG A 360 12.58 15.26 13.28
C ARG A 360 13.73 15.96 12.57
N PHE A 361 14.32 15.26 11.60
CA PHE A 361 15.49 15.75 10.89
C PHE A 361 15.25 15.72 9.38
N PHE A 362 15.88 16.65 8.69
CA PHE A 362 16.07 16.59 7.24
C PHE A 362 17.45 17.15 6.90
N THR A 363 17.92 16.86 5.70
CA THR A 363 19.12 17.46 5.14
C THR A 363 18.72 18.15 3.84
N THR A 364 19.01 19.44 3.71
CA THR A 364 18.82 20.17 2.44
C THR A 364 19.68 19.57 1.34
N PHE A 365 19.24 19.72 0.09
CA PHE A 365 20.01 19.22 -1.04
C PHE A 365 21.32 20.01 -1.20
N PRO A 366 22.35 19.43 -1.83
CA PRO A 366 23.56 20.16 -2.14
C PRO A 366 23.33 21.19 -3.25
N ASP A 367 24.09 22.29 -3.26
CA ASP A 367 23.98 23.34 -4.28
C ASP A 367 24.45 22.80 -5.65
N PRO A 368 23.59 22.78 -6.68
CA PRO A 368 23.94 22.33 -8.02
C PRO A 368 25.15 23.04 -8.64
N ARG A 369 25.45 24.28 -8.22
CA ARG A 369 26.58 25.07 -8.73
C ARG A 369 27.93 24.62 -8.18
N LEU A 370 27.94 23.94 -7.04
CA LEU A 370 29.17 23.45 -6.41
C LEU A 370 29.61 22.09 -6.95
N ALA A 371 28.69 21.38 -7.61
CA ALA A 371 28.94 20.09 -8.24
C ALA A 371 30.13 20.12 -9.23
N SER A 372 30.24 21.17 -10.04
CA SER A 372 31.33 21.35 -11.03
C SER A 372 32.69 21.65 -10.40
N ASN A 373 32.72 22.31 -9.24
CA ASN A 373 33.97 22.69 -8.56
C ASN A 373 34.61 21.50 -7.84
N SER A 374 33.78 20.60 -7.29
CA SER A 374 34.27 19.39 -6.60
C SER A 374 35.07 18.47 -7.54
N LEU A 375 34.73 18.46 -8.83
CA LEU A 375 35.42 17.65 -9.85
C LEU A 375 36.84 18.14 -10.17
N THR A 376 37.19 19.39 -9.84
CA THR A 376 38.52 19.97 -10.11
C THR A 376 39.54 19.74 -8.99
N GLY A 377 39.09 19.22 -7.83
CA GLY A 377 39.89 19.06 -6.62
C GLY A 377 40.09 17.62 -6.15
N SER A 378 39.70 16.60 -6.94
CA SER A 378 39.76 15.20 -6.51
C SER A 378 41.21 14.77 -6.22
N LYS A 379 41.56 14.77 -4.94
CA LYS A 379 42.69 14.02 -4.41
C LYS A 379 42.37 12.55 -4.56
N SER A 380 43.32 11.81 -5.14
CA SER A 380 43.36 10.36 -5.23
C SER A 380 42.94 9.69 -3.91
N GLY A 381 41.75 9.10 -3.90
CA GLY A 381 41.17 8.38 -2.77
C GLY A 381 39.65 8.36 -2.91
N ILE A 382 39.11 7.48 -3.77
CA ILE A 382 37.67 7.24 -3.82
C ILE A 382 37.30 6.58 -2.49
N GLU A 383 36.83 7.35 -1.52
CA GLU A 383 36.11 6.75 -0.39
C GLU A 383 34.84 6.09 -0.97
N GLU A 384 34.63 4.81 -0.68
CA GLU A 384 33.40 4.06 -1.03
C GLU A 384 32.14 4.60 -0.31
N ARG A 385 32.29 5.62 0.54
CA ARG A 385 31.19 6.20 1.31
C ARG A 385 30.36 7.16 0.47
N ASN A 386 29.04 7.12 0.67
CA ASN A 386 28.04 8.05 0.13
C ASN A 386 27.79 9.17 1.15
N PRO A 387 28.52 10.31 1.07
CA PRO A 387 28.48 11.36 2.07
C PRO A 387 27.14 12.10 2.00
N VAL A 388 26.66 12.59 3.14
CA VAL A 388 25.36 13.30 3.24
C VAL A 388 25.37 14.63 2.48
N ASP A 389 26.56 15.17 2.24
CA ASP A 389 26.84 16.49 1.68
C ASP A 389 27.38 16.49 0.24
N ASP A 390 27.54 15.32 -0.38
CA ASP A 390 28.13 15.22 -1.72
C ASP A 390 27.11 15.58 -2.83
N PRO A 391 27.35 16.63 -3.64
CA PRO A 391 26.54 16.95 -4.82
C PRO A 391 26.61 15.90 -5.94
N ASN A 392 27.65 15.07 -5.95
CA ASN A 392 27.98 14.17 -7.04
C ASN A 392 27.83 12.69 -6.64
N HIS A 393 27.40 12.38 -5.41
CA HIS A 393 27.16 11.01 -4.97
C HIS A 393 25.94 10.92 -4.06
N PHE A 394 24.87 10.27 -4.53
CA PHE A 394 23.64 10.11 -3.73
C PHE A 394 22.82 8.90 -4.17
N THR A 395 21.89 8.48 -3.30
CA THR A 395 20.95 7.39 -3.62
C THR A 395 19.51 7.87 -3.46
N PHE A 396 18.63 7.49 -4.39
CA PHE A 396 17.18 7.65 -4.24
C PHE A 396 16.46 6.35 -4.60
N ALA A 397 15.17 6.22 -4.28
CA ALA A 397 14.38 5.05 -4.66
C ALA A 397 13.06 5.43 -5.32
N THR A 398 12.56 4.55 -6.19
CA THR A 398 11.27 4.71 -6.87
C THR A 398 10.42 3.45 -6.84
N SER A 399 9.10 3.64 -6.78
CA SER A 399 8.09 2.60 -7.04
C SER A 399 6.70 3.26 -7.24
N SER A 400 5.67 2.44 -7.41
CA SER A 400 4.24 2.83 -7.54
C SER A 400 3.34 1.70 -7.04
N CYS A 401 2.02 1.88 -7.10
CA CYS A 401 1.03 0.83 -6.82
C CYS A 401 1.08 0.31 -5.36
N VAL A 402 0.41 1.06 -4.48
CA VAL A 402 0.30 0.78 -3.05
C VAL A 402 -1.14 0.47 -2.67
N LYS A 403 -1.40 -0.78 -2.31
CA LYS A 403 -2.67 -1.19 -1.71
C LYS A 403 -2.48 -1.69 -0.28
N PRO A 404 -3.00 -0.99 0.74
CA PRO A 404 -3.03 -1.51 2.10
C PRO A 404 -3.81 -2.81 2.21
N ASP A 405 -3.39 -3.67 3.15
CA ASP A 405 -3.95 -5.00 3.42
C ASP A 405 -3.94 -5.95 2.22
N PHE A 406 -2.99 -5.76 1.31
CA PHE A 406 -2.78 -6.65 0.19
C PHE A 406 -1.30 -7.02 0.01
N PRO A 407 -0.98 -8.32 -0.24
CA PRO A 407 -1.87 -9.48 -0.21
C PRO A 407 -2.44 -9.76 1.20
N TYR A 408 -3.68 -10.25 1.27
CA TYR A 408 -4.34 -10.50 2.53
C TYR A 408 -3.66 -11.62 3.33
N HIS A 409 -3.43 -11.39 4.62
CA HIS A 409 -2.83 -12.36 5.52
C HIS A 409 -3.86 -12.92 6.51
N PRO A 410 -4.03 -14.25 6.67
CA PRO A 410 -5.04 -14.83 7.55
C PRO A 410 -4.97 -14.36 9.01
N ALA A 411 -3.78 -14.02 9.51
CA ALA A 411 -3.60 -13.50 10.87
C ALA A 411 -4.26 -12.11 11.10
N GLN A 412 -4.62 -11.40 10.02
CA GLN A 412 -5.31 -10.12 10.10
C GLN A 412 -6.81 -10.28 10.40
N PHE A 413 -7.39 -11.45 10.13
CA PHE A 413 -8.82 -11.70 10.26
C PHE A 413 -9.36 -11.31 11.63
N PHE A 414 -10.40 -10.46 11.65
CA PHE A 414 -10.94 -9.86 12.87
C PHE A 414 -11.38 -10.89 13.92
N GLY A 415 -11.79 -12.09 13.51
CA GLY A 415 -12.26 -13.13 14.42
C GLY A 415 -11.18 -13.64 15.39
N TRP A 416 -9.89 -13.55 15.04
CA TRP A 416 -8.80 -14.03 15.89
C TRP A 416 -7.56 -13.13 15.94
N ASN A 417 -7.48 -12.05 15.16
CA ASN A 417 -6.30 -11.19 15.18
C ASN A 417 -5.97 -10.68 16.61
N TRP A 418 -6.98 -10.38 17.41
CA TRP A 418 -6.85 -9.93 18.79
C TRP A 418 -6.26 -11.01 19.71
N LEU A 419 -6.59 -12.30 19.50
CA LEU A 419 -5.99 -13.42 20.24
C LEU A 419 -4.49 -13.52 19.94
N LEU A 420 -4.13 -13.39 18.66
CA LEU A 420 -2.73 -13.41 18.24
C LEU A 420 -1.97 -12.23 18.83
N ARG A 421 -2.56 -11.03 18.83
CA ARG A 421 -1.97 -9.83 19.44
C ARG A 421 -1.82 -9.95 20.95
N LEU A 422 -2.82 -10.49 21.65
CA LEU A 422 -2.72 -10.80 23.10
C LEU A 422 -1.60 -11.81 23.39
N ALA A 423 -1.35 -12.75 22.48
CA ALA A 423 -0.24 -13.68 22.57
C ALA A 423 1.11 -13.07 22.14
N GLY A 424 1.17 -11.77 21.82
CA GLY A 424 2.38 -11.07 21.35
C GLY A 424 2.78 -11.39 19.90
N ILE A 425 1.91 -12.05 19.13
CA ILE A 425 2.19 -12.46 17.76
C ILE A 425 1.78 -11.34 16.79
N GLY A 426 2.76 -10.74 16.13
CA GLY A 426 2.53 -9.79 15.03
C GLY A 426 1.99 -8.41 15.44
N ASP A 427 1.99 -8.06 16.73
CA ASP A 427 1.47 -6.78 17.23
C ASP A 427 2.42 -5.58 16.99
N GLN A 428 3.69 -5.85 16.67
CA GLN A 428 4.69 -4.84 16.39
C GLN A 428 4.33 -3.99 15.15
N PRO A 429 4.79 -2.73 15.03
CA PRO A 429 4.57 -1.91 13.83
C PRO A 429 4.97 -2.64 12.54
N GLY A 430 4.02 -2.80 11.61
CA GLY A 430 4.23 -3.58 10.38
C GLY A 430 4.04 -5.09 10.52
N GLY A 431 3.60 -5.56 11.69
CA GLY A 431 3.42 -6.97 11.99
C GLY A 431 2.20 -7.61 11.30
N ILE A 432 2.24 -8.94 11.13
CA ILE A 432 1.29 -9.71 10.30
C ILE A 432 -0.16 -9.72 10.79
N THR A 433 -0.44 -9.28 12.02
CA THR A 433 -1.80 -9.18 12.57
C THR A 433 -2.37 -7.76 12.48
N GLN A 434 -1.54 -6.77 12.12
CA GLN A 434 -1.97 -5.39 11.97
C GLN A 434 -2.85 -5.22 10.74
N ARG A 435 -3.85 -4.35 10.87
CA ARG A 435 -4.67 -3.85 9.75
C ARG A 435 -3.99 -2.69 9.08
N ASN A 436 -4.43 -2.40 7.86
CA ASN A 436 -3.90 -1.35 7.02
C ASN A 436 -2.37 -1.47 6.84
N ARG A 437 -1.90 -2.72 6.80
CA ARG A 437 -0.49 -3.07 6.66
C ARG A 437 -0.07 -2.93 5.20
N ILE A 438 1.12 -2.41 4.96
CA ILE A 438 1.70 -2.26 3.63
C ILE A 438 3.09 -2.92 3.64
N PRO A 439 3.18 -4.24 3.36
CA PRO A 439 4.44 -4.97 3.52
C PRO A 439 5.59 -4.40 2.70
N GLY A 440 5.33 -3.79 1.55
CA GLY A 440 6.36 -3.09 0.77
C GLY A 440 7.10 -2.01 1.55
N PHE A 441 6.38 -1.19 2.32
CA PHE A 441 7.00 -0.19 3.18
C PHE A 441 7.69 -0.80 4.40
N ASP A 442 7.20 -1.92 4.92
CA ASP A 442 7.86 -2.64 6.02
C ASP A 442 9.24 -3.16 5.58
N LEU A 443 9.30 -3.82 4.42
CA LEU A 443 10.53 -4.34 3.83
C LEU A 443 11.50 -3.20 3.46
N MET A 444 10.97 -2.11 2.91
CA MET A 444 11.74 -0.90 2.62
C MET A 444 12.32 -0.29 3.90
N ALA A 445 11.52 -0.16 4.96
CA ALA A 445 11.99 0.37 6.24
C ALA A 445 13.08 -0.52 6.85
N GLU A 446 12.92 -1.84 6.78
CA GLU A 446 13.90 -2.82 7.27
C GLU A 446 15.22 -2.76 6.50
N ARG A 447 15.16 -2.56 5.18
CA ARG A 447 16.36 -2.44 4.35
C ARG A 447 17.07 -1.10 4.51
N LEU A 448 16.33 0.00 4.64
CA LEU A 448 16.86 1.36 4.49
C LEU A 448 17.14 2.09 5.80
N LEU A 449 16.32 1.89 6.84
CA LEU A 449 16.48 2.64 8.09
C LEU A 449 17.73 2.24 8.90
N PRO A 450 18.23 0.99 8.89
CA PRO A 450 19.48 0.66 9.57
C PRO A 450 20.71 1.34 8.94
N ARG A 451 20.64 1.75 7.67
CA ARG A 451 21.73 2.38 6.90
C ARG A 451 21.93 3.88 7.22
N ARG A 452 21.51 4.37 8.39
CA ARG A 452 21.61 5.80 8.75
C ARG A 452 23.06 6.22 8.95
N GLY A 453 23.64 6.80 7.89
CA GLY A 453 24.99 7.36 7.85
C GLY A 453 25.80 6.89 6.64
N GLU A 454 25.46 5.73 6.08
CA GLU A 454 26.15 5.10 4.93
C GLU A 454 25.09 4.61 3.95
N ALA A 455 25.04 5.15 2.73
CA ALA A 455 24.08 4.75 1.67
C ALA A 455 22.59 4.96 2.01
N ALA A 456 22.25 6.00 2.79
CA ALA A 456 20.86 6.36 3.07
C ALA A 456 20.22 7.03 1.84
N ILE A 457 19.04 6.55 1.44
CA ILE A 457 18.22 7.16 0.39
C ILE A 457 17.83 8.60 0.78
N ARG A 458 18.01 9.53 -0.15
CA ARG A 458 17.75 10.98 0.02
C ARG A 458 16.27 11.32 -0.07
N PHE A 459 15.55 10.62 -0.93
CA PHE A 459 14.11 10.78 -1.11
C PHE A 459 13.54 9.53 -1.80
N PHE A 460 12.25 9.30 -1.59
CA PHE A 460 11.47 8.30 -2.30
C PHE A 460 10.55 9.00 -3.31
N LEU A 461 10.69 8.64 -4.58
CA LEU A 461 9.78 9.07 -5.65
C LEU A 461 8.65 8.06 -5.78
N GLN A 462 7.43 8.53 -5.53
CA GLN A 462 6.21 7.75 -5.70
C GLN A 462 5.55 8.07 -7.05
N LEU A 463 5.38 7.07 -7.92
CA LEU A 463 5.00 7.24 -9.32
C LEU A 463 3.50 6.97 -9.59
N GLY A 464 2.65 7.17 -8.57
CA GLY A 464 1.19 7.04 -8.68
C GLY A 464 0.61 5.71 -8.19
N ASP A 465 -0.72 5.62 -8.18
CA ASP A 465 -1.49 4.53 -7.56
C ASP A 465 -1.26 4.40 -6.05
N PHE A 466 -1.40 5.50 -5.33
CA PHE A 466 -1.13 5.56 -3.90
C PHE A 466 -2.31 5.13 -3.03
N ILE A 467 -3.55 5.21 -3.55
CA ILE A 467 -4.77 4.95 -2.76
C ILE A 467 -5.72 3.89 -3.32
N TYR A 468 -5.71 3.58 -4.62
CA TYR A 468 -6.69 2.66 -5.25
C TYR A 468 -8.14 3.01 -4.90
N ALA A 469 -8.62 4.16 -5.40
CA ALA A 469 -9.96 4.69 -5.09
C ALA A 469 -11.15 3.83 -5.58
N ASP A 470 -10.84 2.78 -6.32
CA ASP A 470 -11.75 2.05 -7.17
C ASP A 470 -11.62 0.52 -7.06
N VAL A 471 -10.69 0.03 -6.23
CA VAL A 471 -10.41 -1.40 -6.01
C VAL A 471 -10.54 -1.77 -4.53
N PRO A 472 -11.33 -2.80 -4.16
CA PRO A 472 -12.09 -3.71 -5.02
C PRO A 472 -13.47 -3.17 -5.46
N ARG A 473 -13.84 -1.94 -5.08
CA ARG A 473 -15.08 -1.31 -5.52
C ARG A 473 -14.87 0.17 -5.81
N VAL A 474 -15.58 0.69 -6.79
CA VAL A 474 -15.65 2.12 -7.07
C VAL A 474 -16.32 2.83 -5.90
N ARG A 475 -15.59 3.76 -5.27
CA ARG A 475 -16.16 4.63 -4.25
C ARG A 475 -16.97 5.74 -4.92
N LYS A 476 -17.94 6.30 -4.19
CA LYS A 476 -18.52 7.58 -4.60
C LYS A 476 -17.39 8.60 -4.67
N GLN A 477 -17.21 9.25 -5.81
CA GLN A 477 -16.15 10.22 -6.06
C GLN A 477 -16.45 11.55 -5.36
N THR A 478 -16.46 11.51 -4.03
CA THR A 478 -16.68 12.65 -3.16
C THR A 478 -15.38 12.95 -2.43
N ARG A 479 -15.15 14.23 -2.11
CA ARG A 479 -13.96 14.67 -1.38
C ARG A 479 -13.72 13.88 -0.08
N SER A 480 -14.79 13.59 0.68
CA SER A 480 -14.69 12.83 1.93
C SER A 480 -14.25 11.38 1.71
N ALA A 481 -14.65 10.75 0.60
CA ALA A 481 -14.23 9.39 0.25
C ALA A 481 -12.74 9.33 -0.12
N PHE A 482 -12.24 10.29 -0.91
CA PHE A 482 -10.81 10.37 -1.25
C PHE A 482 -9.96 10.69 -0.02
N ARG A 483 -10.37 11.67 0.79
CA ARG A 483 -9.71 11.96 2.09
C ARG A 483 -9.62 10.74 2.97
N GLN A 484 -10.69 9.94 3.09
CA GLN A 484 -10.66 8.71 3.87
C GLN A 484 -9.59 7.72 3.39
N LEU A 485 -9.39 7.59 2.08
CA LEU A 485 -8.36 6.69 1.54
C LEU A 485 -6.96 7.18 1.89
N TYR A 486 -6.68 8.48 1.74
CA TYR A 486 -5.41 9.05 2.17
C TYR A 486 -5.21 8.95 3.68
N ARG A 487 -6.23 9.23 4.50
CA ARG A 487 -6.14 9.03 5.96
C ARG A 487 -5.80 7.59 6.30
N ASN A 488 -6.43 6.61 5.65
CA ASN A 488 -6.04 5.22 5.83
C ASN A 488 -4.57 5.03 5.49
N LEU A 489 -4.13 5.42 4.30
CA LEU A 489 -2.72 5.31 3.92
C LEU A 489 -1.77 5.90 4.99
N TYR A 490 -2.02 7.13 5.43
CA TYR A 490 -1.20 7.83 6.44
C TYR A 490 -1.29 7.28 7.87
N ALA A 491 -2.40 6.60 8.20
CA ALA A 491 -2.57 5.89 9.46
C ALA A 491 -1.87 4.53 9.49
N SER A 492 -1.39 4.03 8.34
CA SER A 492 -0.62 2.80 8.27
C SER A 492 0.68 2.93 9.07
N SER A 493 0.89 2.02 10.01
CA SER A 493 2.16 1.89 10.72
C SER A 493 3.31 1.60 9.75
N SER A 494 3.07 0.79 8.71
CA SER A 494 4.04 0.48 7.66
C SER A 494 4.49 1.75 6.94
N PHE A 495 3.54 2.58 6.48
CA PHE A 495 3.89 3.82 5.78
C PHE A 495 4.56 4.84 6.70
N ARG A 496 4.10 4.95 7.95
CA ARG A 496 4.68 5.83 8.98
C ARG A 496 6.15 5.55 9.27
N ARG A 497 6.57 4.29 9.22
CA ARG A 497 8.00 3.93 9.37
C ARG A 497 8.87 4.60 8.30
N VAL A 498 8.33 4.84 7.11
CA VAL A 498 9.05 5.42 5.96
C VAL A 498 8.91 6.94 5.91
N TYR A 499 7.69 7.49 5.86
CA TYR A 499 7.50 8.94 5.63
C TYR A 499 8.02 9.83 6.75
N GLU A 500 8.18 9.30 7.98
CA GLU A 500 8.76 10.04 9.09
C GLU A 500 10.28 10.23 8.99
N HIS A 501 10.92 9.54 8.04
CA HIS A 501 12.38 9.47 7.91
C HIS A 501 12.90 9.76 6.51
N ILE A 502 12.13 9.41 5.49
CA ILE A 502 12.50 9.59 4.09
C ILE A 502 11.55 10.64 3.49
N PRO A 503 12.06 11.73 2.91
CA PRO A 503 11.26 12.66 2.13
C PRO A 503 10.53 11.94 1.00
N ILE A 504 9.24 12.19 0.87
CA ILE A 504 8.41 11.57 -0.18
C ILE A 504 7.87 12.67 -1.09
N ILE A 505 8.17 12.53 -2.36
CA ILE A 505 7.64 13.35 -3.44
C ILE A 505 7.05 12.41 -4.48
N GLY A 506 6.05 12.84 -5.23
CA GLY A 506 5.41 11.94 -6.17
C GLY A 506 4.39 12.59 -7.08
N ILE A 507 3.91 11.80 -8.02
CA ILE A 507 2.84 12.16 -8.95
C ILE A 507 1.68 11.18 -8.78
N TRP A 508 0.48 11.57 -9.19
CA TRP A 508 -0.64 10.64 -9.30
C TRP A 508 -0.53 9.75 -10.54
N ASP A 509 -1.35 8.70 -10.54
CA ASP A 509 -1.77 7.96 -11.71
C ASP A 509 -3.31 7.78 -11.68
N ASP A 510 -3.88 6.84 -12.42
CA ASP A 510 -5.33 6.75 -12.58
C ASP A 510 -6.07 6.25 -11.34
N HIS A 511 -5.47 5.41 -10.52
CA HIS A 511 -6.11 4.88 -9.32
C HIS A 511 -6.28 5.91 -8.19
N GLU A 512 -5.79 7.14 -8.37
CA GLU A 512 -6.23 8.31 -7.60
C GLU A 512 -7.69 8.72 -7.93
N PHE A 513 -8.24 8.21 -9.04
CA PHE A 513 -9.59 8.49 -9.53
C PHE A 513 -10.36 7.19 -9.81
N ARG A 514 -9.97 6.49 -10.90
CA ARG A 514 -10.51 5.22 -11.39
C ARG A 514 -9.58 4.65 -12.47
N ASN A 515 -9.46 3.33 -12.58
CA ASN A 515 -8.74 2.63 -13.66
C ASN A 515 -8.92 3.28 -15.04
N ASN A 516 -7.81 3.50 -15.74
CA ASN A 516 -7.65 4.09 -17.08
C ASN A 516 -8.27 5.48 -17.23
N TRP A 517 -8.23 6.30 -16.18
CA TRP A 517 -8.84 7.64 -16.16
C TRP A 517 -8.13 8.65 -17.07
N SER A 518 -8.87 9.36 -17.93
CA SER A 518 -8.37 10.52 -18.70
C SER A 518 -8.98 11.80 -18.13
N GLY A 519 -8.13 12.79 -17.86
CA GLY A 519 -8.57 14.04 -17.25
C GLY A 519 -9.42 14.92 -18.14
N LEU A 520 -9.11 14.99 -19.44
CA LEU A 520 -9.94 15.74 -20.40
C LEU A 520 -11.32 15.08 -20.57
N GLU A 521 -11.39 13.75 -20.57
CA GLU A 521 -12.66 13.02 -20.64
C GLU A 521 -13.51 13.24 -19.38
N GLU A 522 -12.91 13.16 -18.21
CA GLU A 522 -13.64 13.27 -16.94
C GLU A 522 -14.03 14.71 -16.61
N ALA A 523 -13.25 15.71 -17.05
CA ALA A 523 -13.63 17.12 -16.92
C ALA A 523 -15.01 17.39 -17.52
N VAL A 524 -15.39 16.62 -18.55
CA VAL A 524 -16.73 16.66 -19.16
C VAL A 524 -17.71 15.73 -18.43
N LYS A 525 -17.33 14.48 -18.14
CA LYS A 525 -18.26 13.46 -17.63
C LYS A 525 -18.60 13.61 -16.14
N ASN A 526 -17.65 14.05 -15.32
CA ASN A 526 -17.78 14.11 -13.86
C ASN A 526 -16.82 15.15 -13.24
N PRO A 527 -17.06 16.45 -13.49
CA PRO A 527 -16.21 17.53 -12.97
C PRO A 527 -16.16 17.60 -11.44
N GLU A 528 -17.22 17.20 -10.73
CA GLU A 528 -17.24 17.16 -9.27
C GLU A 528 -16.28 16.09 -8.70
N GLY A 529 -16.25 14.91 -9.34
CA GLY A 529 -15.32 13.84 -9.00
C GLY A 529 -13.87 14.25 -9.23
N LEU A 530 -13.59 14.90 -10.37
CA LEU A 530 -12.28 15.47 -10.68
C LEU A 530 -11.83 16.47 -9.60
N ASN A 531 -12.66 17.48 -9.31
CA ASN A 531 -12.36 18.47 -8.28
C ASN A 531 -12.15 17.83 -6.89
N SER A 532 -13.00 16.86 -6.53
CA SER A 532 -12.93 16.14 -5.27
C SER A 532 -11.61 15.39 -5.09
N SER A 533 -11.17 14.67 -6.12
CA SER A 533 -9.91 13.91 -6.07
C SER A 533 -8.70 14.83 -6.13
N THR A 534 -8.68 15.82 -7.05
CA THR A 534 -7.58 16.78 -7.15
C THR A 534 -7.35 17.52 -5.84
N THR A 535 -8.43 17.96 -5.19
CA THR A 535 -8.34 18.64 -3.90
C THR A 535 -7.78 17.71 -2.81
N ALA A 536 -8.23 16.45 -2.75
CA ALA A 536 -7.71 15.49 -1.78
C ALA A 536 -6.25 15.13 -2.05
N TRP A 537 -5.84 15.01 -3.32
CA TRP A 537 -4.44 14.78 -3.67
C TRP A 537 -3.55 15.96 -3.26
N ASP A 538 -4.00 17.20 -3.51
CA ASP A 538 -3.27 18.41 -3.10
C ASP A 538 -3.09 18.50 -1.60
N GLU A 539 -4.15 18.17 -0.84
CA GLU A 539 -4.16 18.18 0.62
C GLU A 539 -3.16 17.23 1.27
N TYR A 540 -2.82 16.11 0.62
CA TYR A 540 -2.02 15.04 1.23
C TYR A 540 -0.64 14.84 0.59
N ILE A 541 -0.51 15.13 -0.71
CA ILE A 541 0.70 14.90 -1.50
C ILE A 541 1.14 16.17 -2.19
N GLY A 542 0.24 16.80 -2.94
CA GLY A 542 0.59 17.81 -3.94
C GLY A 542 1.27 19.06 -3.43
N VAL A 543 0.70 19.69 -2.42
CA VAL A 543 1.27 20.94 -1.87
C VAL A 543 2.65 20.68 -1.24
N ALA A 544 2.92 19.44 -0.84
CA ALA A 544 4.20 19.02 -0.28
C ALA A 544 5.28 18.73 -1.34
N ASN A 545 4.92 18.58 -2.61
CA ASN A 545 5.87 18.42 -3.72
C ASN A 545 6.59 19.75 -4.04
N PRO A 546 7.64 19.74 -4.89
CA PRO A 546 8.14 20.97 -5.50
C PRO A 546 7.01 21.74 -6.16
N ASP A 547 7.11 23.07 -6.18
CA ASP A 547 6.07 23.89 -6.79
C ASP A 547 5.95 23.54 -8.28
N PRO A 548 4.71 23.39 -8.80
CA PRO A 548 4.49 23.17 -10.22
C PRO A 548 4.92 24.40 -11.02
N LEU A 549 5.13 24.21 -12.32
CA LEU A 549 5.49 25.32 -13.21
C LEU A 549 4.40 26.40 -13.21
N ASP A 550 3.15 25.96 -13.30
CA ASP A 550 1.97 26.81 -13.37
C ASP A 550 0.99 26.47 -12.22
N PRO A 551 0.34 27.47 -11.61
CA PRO A 551 -0.66 27.22 -10.57
C PRO A 551 -1.77 26.27 -11.04
N GLY A 552 -2.03 25.22 -10.25
CA GLY A 552 -3.06 24.21 -10.56
C GLY A 552 -2.56 23.03 -11.39
N GLU A 553 -1.33 23.09 -11.91
CA GLU A 553 -0.67 21.96 -12.57
C GLU A 553 0.06 21.06 -11.58
N LYS A 554 0.32 19.80 -11.98
CA LYS A 554 0.96 18.80 -11.12
C LYS A 554 2.36 18.40 -11.57
N TYR A 555 2.75 18.76 -12.78
CA TYR A 555 4.09 18.51 -13.30
C TYR A 555 5.07 19.55 -12.75
N TYR A 556 6.29 19.11 -12.44
CA TYR A 556 7.32 19.95 -11.84
C TYR A 556 8.73 19.43 -12.14
N THR A 557 9.73 20.26 -11.84
CA THR A 557 11.15 19.89 -11.94
C THR A 557 11.89 20.24 -10.67
N PHE A 558 12.92 19.47 -10.35
CA PHE A 558 13.86 19.78 -9.27
C PHE A 558 15.25 19.24 -9.60
N ARG A 559 16.25 19.63 -8.80
CA ARG A 559 17.63 19.19 -8.93
C ARG A 559 18.16 18.63 -7.63
N TYR A 560 19.00 17.61 -7.74
CA TYR A 560 19.89 17.17 -6.68
C TYR A 560 21.31 17.24 -7.24
N GLY A 561 22.13 18.18 -6.73
CA GLY A 561 23.48 18.38 -7.24
C GLY A 561 23.53 18.54 -8.76
N ASP A 562 24.32 17.73 -9.44
CA ASP A 562 24.45 17.75 -10.91
C ASP A 562 23.38 16.97 -11.67
N SER A 563 22.37 16.42 -10.99
CA SER A 563 21.30 15.63 -11.60
C SER A 563 19.98 16.41 -11.66
N ALA A 564 19.26 16.27 -12.78
CA ALA A 564 17.98 16.94 -13.01
C ALA A 564 16.83 15.93 -13.09
N PHE A 565 15.68 16.31 -12.52
CA PHE A 565 14.47 15.47 -12.45
C PHE A 565 13.30 16.21 -13.09
N PHE A 566 12.58 15.54 -13.99
CA PHE A 566 11.40 16.05 -14.69
C PHE A 566 10.21 15.15 -14.39
N VAL A 567 9.29 15.61 -13.55
CA VAL A 567 8.10 14.85 -13.15
C VAL A 567 6.93 15.26 -14.02
N LEU A 568 6.45 14.32 -14.85
CA LEU A 568 5.34 14.54 -15.77
C LEU A 568 4.02 14.17 -15.12
N ASP A 569 2.97 14.98 -15.37
CA ASP A 569 1.58 14.56 -15.24
C ASP A 569 1.15 13.90 -16.55
N THR A 570 0.87 12.60 -16.51
CA THR A 570 0.45 11.80 -17.67
C THR A 570 -1.02 11.40 -17.59
N ARG A 571 -1.84 12.13 -16.82
CA ARG A 571 -3.27 11.81 -16.66
C ARG A 571 -4.19 13.02 -16.85
N LYS A 572 -3.88 14.19 -16.27
CA LYS A 572 -4.80 15.34 -16.27
C LYS A 572 -5.08 15.89 -17.67
N LEU A 573 -4.03 16.06 -18.48
CA LEU A 573 -4.11 16.72 -19.79
C LEU A 573 -4.23 15.74 -20.97
N ARG A 574 -4.22 14.42 -20.71
CA ARG A 574 -4.24 13.43 -21.80
C ARG A 574 -5.58 13.38 -22.52
N SER A 575 -5.54 13.32 -23.85
CA SER A 575 -6.67 12.99 -24.70
C SER A 575 -7.27 11.62 -24.32
N PRO A 576 -8.57 11.37 -24.53
CA PRO A 576 -9.17 10.05 -24.31
C PRO A 576 -8.44 8.92 -25.06
N ALA A 577 -8.27 7.78 -24.41
CA ALA A 577 -7.56 6.63 -24.99
C ALA A 577 -8.20 6.12 -26.30
N SER A 578 -9.52 6.26 -26.44
CA SER A 578 -10.30 5.86 -27.62
C SER A 578 -10.06 6.71 -28.88
N GLU A 579 -9.46 7.89 -28.74
CA GLU A 579 -9.16 8.73 -29.90
C GLU A 579 -8.05 8.10 -30.77
N PRO A 580 -8.10 8.28 -32.10
CA PRO A 580 -7.05 7.78 -32.99
C PRO A 580 -5.71 8.45 -32.67
N ASP A 581 -4.63 7.67 -32.70
CA ASP A 581 -3.27 8.21 -32.50
C ASP A 581 -2.87 9.04 -33.74
N ASN A 582 -2.85 10.36 -33.57
CA ASN A 582 -2.47 11.34 -34.57
C ASN A 582 -1.80 12.54 -33.87
N GLU A 583 -1.37 13.55 -34.62
CA GLU A 583 -0.66 14.72 -34.08
C GLU A 583 -1.47 15.54 -33.04
N ALA A 584 -2.80 15.43 -33.05
CA ALA A 584 -3.68 16.11 -32.10
C ALA A 584 -3.87 15.33 -30.79
N LYS A 585 -3.68 14.00 -30.81
CA LYS A 585 -3.78 13.17 -29.60
C LYS A 585 -2.52 13.38 -28.75
N SER A 586 -2.71 13.79 -27.49
CA SER A 586 -1.60 14.14 -26.60
C SER A 586 -1.77 13.47 -25.23
N MET A 587 -0.65 13.04 -24.66
CA MET A 587 -0.52 12.58 -23.28
C MET A 587 -0.29 13.77 -22.33
N LEU A 588 0.58 14.70 -22.73
CA LEU A 588 1.03 15.80 -21.86
C LEU A 588 0.21 17.09 -22.03
N GLY A 589 -0.46 17.26 -23.15
CA GLY A 589 -0.92 18.57 -23.63
C GLY A 589 0.25 19.45 -24.10
N GLU A 590 -0.10 20.53 -24.79
CA GLU A 590 0.87 21.42 -25.44
C GLU A 590 1.81 22.12 -24.45
N TYR A 591 1.26 22.71 -23.39
CA TYR A 591 2.03 23.51 -22.42
C TYR A 591 3.08 22.69 -21.66
N GLN A 592 2.70 21.50 -21.17
CA GLN A 592 3.63 20.62 -20.44
C GLN A 592 4.69 20.03 -21.37
N LYS A 593 4.33 19.71 -22.61
CA LYS A 593 5.30 19.25 -23.62
C LYS A 593 6.33 20.34 -23.94
N ASP A 594 5.90 21.58 -24.16
CA ASP A 594 6.80 22.73 -24.34
C ASP A 594 7.69 22.95 -23.10
N ALA A 595 7.13 22.88 -21.90
CA ALA A 595 7.88 22.94 -20.66
C ALA A 595 8.98 21.88 -20.58
N LEU A 596 8.66 20.63 -20.93
CA LEU A 596 9.64 19.54 -20.97
C LEU A 596 10.78 19.85 -21.94
N MET A 597 10.48 20.34 -23.15
CA MET A 597 11.52 20.69 -24.13
C MET A 597 12.43 21.82 -23.62
N ARG A 598 11.85 22.86 -23.00
CA ARG A 598 12.62 23.96 -22.39
C ARG A 598 13.51 23.47 -21.26
N TRP A 599 13.01 22.59 -20.40
CA TRP A 599 13.76 22.02 -19.29
C TRP A 599 14.93 21.15 -19.76
N LEU A 600 14.69 20.27 -20.73
CA LEU A 600 15.74 19.45 -21.34
C LEU A 600 16.82 20.32 -21.99
N GLY A 601 16.42 21.35 -22.74
CA GLY A 601 17.33 22.32 -23.35
C GLY A 601 18.18 23.06 -22.32
N ALA A 602 17.56 23.51 -21.22
CA ALA A 602 18.24 24.27 -20.17
C ALA A 602 19.34 23.46 -19.45
N VAL A 603 19.16 22.15 -19.29
CA VAL A 603 20.13 21.31 -18.57
C VAL A 603 20.97 20.40 -19.46
N ASN A 604 20.78 20.44 -20.78
CA ASN A 604 21.39 19.52 -21.73
C ASN A 604 22.90 19.36 -21.50
N GLN A 605 23.60 20.48 -21.29
CA GLN A 605 25.05 20.54 -21.05
C GLN A 605 25.45 20.85 -19.60
N THR A 606 24.51 20.93 -18.66
CA THR A 606 24.80 21.39 -17.28
C THR A 606 24.42 20.40 -16.20
N ALA A 607 23.59 19.40 -16.51
CA ALA A 607 23.29 18.28 -15.63
C ALA A 607 23.89 17.00 -16.22
N THR A 608 24.54 16.19 -15.39
CA THR A 608 25.18 14.95 -15.84
C THR A 608 24.12 13.92 -16.20
N PHE A 609 23.23 13.58 -15.26
CA PHE A 609 22.09 12.69 -15.50
C PHE A 609 20.76 13.46 -15.53
N LYS A 610 19.86 13.04 -16.42
CA LYS A 610 18.49 13.56 -16.51
C LYS A 610 17.52 12.41 -16.26
N PHE A 611 16.70 12.54 -15.23
CA PHE A 611 15.65 11.59 -14.91
C PHE A 611 14.31 12.12 -15.40
N LEU A 612 13.66 11.38 -16.29
CA LEU A 612 12.31 11.67 -16.78
C LEU A 612 11.33 10.71 -16.08
N ILE A 613 10.37 11.25 -15.35
CA ILE A 613 9.45 10.48 -14.51
C ILE A 613 8.07 10.52 -15.14
N SER A 614 7.56 9.33 -15.47
CA SER A 614 6.22 9.09 -16.02
C SER A 614 5.48 8.16 -15.07
N SER A 615 4.18 8.34 -14.85
CA SER A 615 3.43 7.39 -14.01
C SER A 615 3.24 6.04 -14.72
N VAL A 616 3.02 6.07 -16.05
CA VAL A 616 2.84 4.90 -16.91
C VAL A 616 4.11 4.55 -17.71
N PRO A 617 4.28 3.29 -18.17
CA PRO A 617 5.41 2.87 -19.01
C PRO A 617 5.57 3.71 -20.28
N PHE A 618 6.81 4.13 -20.55
CA PHE A 618 7.18 4.91 -21.73
C PHE A 618 7.47 4.02 -22.95
N ASN A 619 7.97 2.79 -22.73
CA ASN A 619 8.14 1.79 -23.78
C ASN A 619 6.80 1.22 -24.29
N THR A 620 6.86 0.51 -25.43
CA THR A 620 5.68 -0.12 -26.06
C THR A 620 5.63 -1.64 -25.99
N LEU A 621 6.48 -2.26 -25.15
CA LEU A 621 6.64 -3.72 -25.10
C LEU A 621 5.53 -4.44 -24.30
N TRP A 622 4.74 -3.69 -23.53
CA TRP A 622 3.65 -4.25 -22.73
C TRP A 622 2.39 -4.45 -23.60
N GLY A 623 1.98 -5.71 -23.79
CA GLY A 623 0.82 -6.09 -24.59
C GLY A 623 0.57 -7.61 -24.63
N GLY A 624 -0.07 -8.07 -25.69
CA GLY A 624 -0.34 -9.49 -25.95
C GLY A 624 -1.82 -9.89 -25.79
N PRO A 625 -2.20 -11.14 -26.12
CA PRO A 625 -3.60 -11.53 -26.29
C PRO A 625 -4.46 -11.49 -25.01
N LEU A 626 -3.83 -11.49 -23.84
CA LEU A 626 -4.48 -11.44 -22.53
C LEU A 626 -4.28 -10.09 -21.81
N ASP A 627 -3.59 -9.15 -22.46
CA ASP A 627 -3.40 -7.80 -21.97
C ASP A 627 -4.41 -6.86 -22.64
N TRP A 628 -5.07 -6.02 -21.85
CA TRP A 628 -6.09 -5.10 -22.35
C TRP A 628 -5.73 -3.63 -22.14
N ASP A 629 -4.66 -3.35 -21.38
CA ASP A 629 -4.33 -2.01 -20.89
C ASP A 629 -3.03 -1.48 -21.50
N GLY A 630 -1.98 -2.31 -21.63
CA GLY A 630 -0.64 -1.86 -22.00
C GLY A 630 -0.57 -1.10 -23.32
N GLN A 631 -1.33 -1.54 -24.32
CA GLN A 631 -1.36 -0.91 -25.65
C GLN A 631 -2.34 0.28 -25.77
N HIS A 632 -3.16 0.52 -24.74
CA HIS A 632 -4.28 1.45 -24.78
C HIS A 632 -4.19 2.58 -23.74
N ASP A 633 -3.53 2.35 -22.61
CA ASP A 633 -3.47 3.29 -21.49
C ASP A 633 -2.08 3.92 -21.27
N THR A 634 -1.04 3.35 -21.88
CA THR A 634 0.36 3.81 -21.76
C THR A 634 0.77 4.74 -22.89
N TRP A 635 2.05 5.15 -22.92
CA TRP A 635 2.65 5.85 -24.05
C TRP A 635 2.56 5.08 -25.39
N SER A 636 2.26 3.79 -25.36
CA SER A 636 1.91 3.01 -26.55
C SER A 636 0.68 3.54 -27.29
N ALA A 637 -0.29 4.13 -26.58
CA ALA A 637 -1.52 4.67 -27.17
C ALA A 637 -1.40 6.12 -27.65
N TYR A 638 -0.28 6.77 -27.33
CA TYR A 638 0.09 8.14 -27.69
C TYR A 638 1.43 8.11 -28.43
N PHE A 639 1.55 7.14 -29.35
CA PHE A 639 2.81 6.77 -29.98
C PHE A 639 3.36 7.93 -30.82
N THR A 640 2.50 8.70 -31.48
CA THR A 640 2.90 9.89 -32.26
C THR A 640 3.62 10.92 -31.39
N GLU A 641 3.05 11.30 -30.25
CA GLU A 641 3.70 12.23 -29.32
C GLU A 641 4.94 11.63 -28.66
N ARG A 642 4.91 10.34 -28.30
CA ARG A 642 6.07 9.61 -27.77
C ARG A 642 7.26 9.69 -28.73
N GLN A 643 7.03 9.48 -30.02
CA GLN A 643 8.07 9.54 -31.06
C GLN A 643 8.67 10.95 -31.17
N GLN A 644 7.84 12.00 -31.14
CA GLN A 644 8.31 13.39 -31.13
C GLN A 644 9.19 13.70 -29.91
N ILE A 645 8.88 13.13 -28.75
CA ILE A 645 9.72 13.27 -27.55
C ILE A 645 11.03 12.50 -27.70
N LEU A 646 11.00 11.24 -28.19
CA LEU A 646 12.20 10.45 -28.45
C LEU A 646 13.14 11.07 -29.48
N ASP A 647 12.58 11.76 -30.47
CA ASP A 647 13.35 12.50 -31.48
C ASP A 647 14.23 13.58 -30.86
N VAL A 648 13.83 14.14 -29.72
CA VAL A 648 14.62 15.08 -28.93
C VAL A 648 15.54 14.34 -27.96
N LEU A 649 15.02 13.34 -27.23
CA LEU A 649 15.78 12.65 -26.18
C LEU A 649 17.04 11.96 -26.68
N GLN A 650 17.05 11.47 -27.93
CA GLN A 650 18.25 10.86 -28.53
C GLN A 650 19.47 11.80 -28.61
N TYR A 651 19.26 13.13 -28.53
CA TYR A 651 20.32 14.14 -28.54
C TYR A 651 20.64 14.69 -27.15
N VAL A 652 19.92 14.25 -26.12
CA VAL A 652 20.17 14.63 -24.72
C VAL A 652 20.97 13.50 -24.06
N PRO A 653 22.20 13.76 -23.56
CA PRO A 653 23.00 12.71 -22.96
C PRO A 653 22.42 12.30 -21.60
N ASN A 654 22.54 11.00 -21.30
CA ASN A 654 22.30 10.40 -19.99
C ASN A 654 20.86 10.54 -19.48
N VAL A 655 19.89 10.28 -20.36
CA VAL A 655 18.47 10.25 -19.98
C VAL A 655 18.10 8.86 -19.44
N ILE A 656 17.53 8.85 -18.24
CA ILE A 656 16.93 7.66 -17.63
C ILE A 656 15.45 7.93 -17.40
N VAL A 657 14.58 7.07 -17.94
CA VAL A 657 13.14 7.14 -17.72
C VAL A 657 12.76 6.25 -16.56
N LEU A 658 11.91 6.74 -15.65
CA LEU A 658 11.39 6.02 -14.50
C LEU A 658 9.87 5.93 -14.62
N SER A 659 9.32 4.72 -14.55
CA SER A 659 7.87 4.47 -14.71
C SER A 659 7.29 3.44 -13.75
N GLY A 660 5.97 3.43 -13.61
CA GLY A 660 5.19 2.59 -12.69
C GLY A 660 4.11 1.74 -13.37
N ASP A 661 2.95 1.62 -12.71
CA ASP A 661 1.65 1.12 -13.23
C ASP A 661 1.56 -0.39 -13.53
N ARG A 662 2.48 -0.97 -14.31
CA ARG A 662 2.35 -2.34 -14.89
C ARG A 662 2.34 -3.54 -13.92
N HIS A 663 2.62 -3.35 -12.64
CA HIS A 663 2.76 -4.39 -11.61
C HIS A 663 3.89 -5.42 -11.86
N GLU A 664 4.87 -5.04 -12.66
CA GLU A 664 6.02 -5.86 -13.02
C GLU A 664 7.28 -4.99 -13.14
N PHE A 665 8.47 -5.57 -12.97
CA PHE A 665 9.71 -4.86 -13.25
C PHE A 665 10.18 -5.10 -14.69
N ALA A 666 10.57 -4.05 -15.40
CA ALA A 666 11.37 -4.18 -16.62
C ALA A 666 12.35 -3.02 -16.80
N SER A 667 13.48 -3.32 -17.43
CA SER A 667 14.40 -2.33 -17.97
C SER A 667 14.48 -2.47 -19.48
N VAL A 668 14.28 -1.36 -20.19
CA VAL A 668 14.19 -1.30 -21.65
C VAL A 668 15.08 -0.19 -22.17
N GLY A 669 15.90 -0.47 -23.18
CA GLY A 669 16.63 0.54 -23.93
C GLY A 669 15.78 1.09 -25.07
N LEU A 670 15.73 2.40 -25.21
CA LEU A 670 15.01 3.11 -26.27
C LEU A 670 16.01 3.84 -27.15
N ARG A 671 16.05 3.51 -28.45
CA ARG A 671 17.01 4.03 -29.44
C ARG A 671 18.47 3.98 -28.98
N GLN A 672 18.80 3.02 -28.10
CA GLN A 672 20.13 2.83 -27.49
C GLN A 672 20.66 4.02 -26.66
N THR A 673 19.92 5.12 -26.54
CA THR A 673 20.34 6.37 -25.91
C THR A 673 19.64 6.62 -24.58
N VAL A 674 18.43 6.09 -24.42
CA VAL A 674 17.62 6.23 -23.22
C VAL A 674 17.43 4.86 -22.57
N THR A 675 17.56 4.80 -21.25
CA THR A 675 17.21 3.59 -20.49
C THR A 675 15.98 3.84 -19.65
N GLU A 676 14.95 3.03 -19.81
CA GLU A 676 13.80 3.01 -18.93
C GLU A 676 13.95 1.96 -17.83
N PHE A 677 13.51 2.32 -16.62
CA PHE A 677 13.25 1.39 -15.51
C PHE A 677 11.78 1.54 -15.08
N SER A 678 10.97 0.55 -15.44
CA SER A 678 9.58 0.42 -15.00
C SER A 678 9.54 -0.48 -13.77
N THR A 679 9.12 0.05 -12.61
CA THR A 679 9.12 -0.69 -11.34
C THR A 679 7.81 -0.54 -10.59
N SER A 680 7.08 -1.64 -10.51
CA SER A 680 5.89 -1.80 -9.68
C SER A 680 5.60 -3.28 -9.43
N PRO A 681 4.74 -3.62 -8.45
CA PRO A 681 4.17 -2.72 -7.44
C PRO A 681 5.04 -2.64 -6.19
N LEU A 682 4.92 -1.58 -5.40
CA LEU A 682 5.50 -1.51 -4.06
C LEU A 682 4.77 -2.46 -3.11
N SER A 683 3.44 -2.49 -3.18
CA SER A 683 2.63 -3.39 -2.37
C SER A 683 1.30 -3.67 -3.04
N MET A 684 1.34 -4.54 -4.04
CA MET A 684 0.15 -5.02 -4.75
C MET A 684 0.45 -6.40 -5.34
N PHE A 685 -0.36 -6.88 -6.28
CA PHE A 685 -0.09 -8.11 -6.98
C PHE A 685 0.89 -7.92 -8.12
N TYR A 686 1.56 -9.00 -8.53
CA TYR A 686 2.18 -9.05 -9.85
C TYR A 686 1.28 -9.78 -10.85
N LEU A 687 1.47 -9.51 -12.14
CA LEU A 687 0.70 -10.16 -13.19
C LEU A 687 1.10 -11.64 -13.32
N PRO A 688 0.15 -12.60 -13.19
CA PRO A 688 0.46 -14.03 -13.29
C PRO A 688 0.72 -14.47 -14.74
N VAL A 689 0.25 -13.69 -15.72
CA VAL A 689 0.46 -13.90 -17.14
C VAL A 689 1.52 -12.91 -17.61
N ARG A 690 2.50 -13.38 -18.38
CA ARG A 690 3.55 -12.51 -18.91
C ARG A 690 2.99 -11.67 -20.05
N THR A 691 3.06 -10.36 -19.90
CA THR A 691 2.50 -9.41 -20.86
C THR A 691 3.57 -8.54 -21.53
N LEU A 692 4.85 -8.67 -21.16
CA LEU A 692 5.93 -7.92 -21.79
C LEU A 692 6.75 -8.77 -22.76
N SER A 693 6.87 -8.31 -24.01
CA SER A 693 7.66 -8.95 -25.07
C SER A 693 8.17 -7.92 -26.08
N GLU A 694 9.36 -8.14 -26.64
CA GLU A 694 9.87 -7.34 -27.77
C GLU A 694 8.98 -7.47 -29.02
N GLU A 695 8.26 -8.58 -29.16
CA GLU A 695 7.32 -8.81 -30.26
C GLU A 695 6.12 -7.85 -30.25
N ASN A 696 5.84 -7.21 -29.10
CA ASN A 696 4.75 -6.25 -28.96
C ASN A 696 5.14 -4.83 -29.38
N ALA A 697 6.41 -4.59 -29.71
CA ALA A 697 6.90 -3.25 -30.03
C ALA A 697 6.13 -2.62 -31.20
N LYS A 698 5.69 -1.36 -31.04
CA LYS A 698 5.03 -0.59 -32.12
C LYS A 698 6.02 0.07 -33.09
N GLY A 699 7.24 0.33 -32.63
CA GLY A 699 8.28 0.98 -33.42
C GLY A 699 8.98 0.05 -34.41
N PRO A 700 9.91 0.58 -35.23
CA PRO A 700 10.79 -0.24 -36.05
C PRO A 700 11.55 -1.28 -35.22
N GLU A 701 11.87 -2.41 -35.83
CA GLU A 701 12.60 -3.50 -35.17
C GLU A 701 13.94 -2.99 -34.60
N GLY A 702 14.18 -3.30 -33.32
CA GLY A 702 15.39 -2.89 -32.60
C GLY A 702 15.39 -1.46 -32.05
N GLU A 703 14.31 -0.67 -32.25
CA GLU A 703 14.16 0.64 -31.59
C GLU A 703 14.06 0.49 -30.07
N GLU A 704 13.30 -0.50 -29.61
CA GLU A 704 13.14 -0.85 -28.20
C GLU A 704 13.77 -2.21 -27.92
N LYS A 705 14.61 -2.30 -26.89
CA LYS A 705 15.31 -3.52 -26.52
C LYS A 705 15.12 -3.84 -25.04
N LEU A 706 14.61 -5.03 -24.74
CA LEU A 706 14.40 -5.51 -23.39
C LEU A 706 15.74 -5.93 -22.76
N TYR A 707 16.20 -5.19 -21.76
CA TYR A 707 17.43 -5.51 -21.02
C TYR A 707 17.17 -6.50 -19.90
N LYS A 708 16.09 -6.30 -19.15
CA LYS A 708 15.72 -7.18 -18.03
C LYS A 708 14.23 -7.16 -17.81
N TYR A 709 13.67 -8.32 -17.46
CA TYR A 709 12.28 -8.49 -17.08
C TYR A 709 12.20 -9.35 -15.82
N ILE A 710 11.57 -8.82 -14.76
CA ILE A 710 11.33 -9.51 -13.50
C ILE A 710 9.86 -9.30 -13.13
N PRO A 711 8.97 -10.17 -13.63
CA PRO A 711 7.54 -10.01 -13.42
C PRO A 711 7.11 -10.39 -12.00
N ASP A 712 7.70 -11.43 -11.41
CA ASP A 712 7.26 -11.99 -10.14
C ASP A 712 7.64 -11.14 -8.92
N GLY A 713 6.78 -11.17 -7.90
CA GLY A 713 6.99 -10.54 -6.59
C GLY A 713 5.96 -9.45 -6.26
N ASN A 714 5.46 -9.43 -5.04
CA ASN A 714 4.38 -8.50 -4.64
C ASN A 714 4.91 -7.17 -4.12
N HIS A 715 6.21 -7.09 -3.83
CA HIS A 715 6.85 -5.92 -3.26
C HIS A 715 8.13 -5.59 -4.03
N LYS A 716 8.11 -4.52 -4.83
CA LYS A 716 9.20 -4.11 -5.71
C LYS A 716 9.51 -2.62 -5.56
N TRP A 717 10.79 -2.28 -5.56
CA TRP A 717 11.28 -0.91 -5.75
C TRP A 717 12.67 -0.95 -6.36
N THR A 718 13.09 0.17 -6.97
CA THR A 718 14.44 0.30 -7.52
C THR A 718 15.18 1.41 -6.78
N GLU A 719 16.39 1.10 -6.33
CA GLU A 719 17.34 2.02 -5.70
C GLU A 719 18.31 2.50 -6.78
N PHE A 720 18.48 3.81 -6.93
CA PHE A 720 19.40 4.42 -7.89
C PHE A 720 20.48 5.16 -7.11
N GLU A 721 21.70 4.62 -7.15
CA GLU A 721 22.90 5.28 -6.66
C GLU A 721 23.58 6.00 -7.83
N VAL A 722 23.55 7.33 -7.79
CA VAL A 722 24.14 8.20 -8.79
C VAL A 722 25.53 8.60 -8.31
N ASP A 723 26.56 8.31 -9.09
CA ASP A 723 27.94 8.70 -8.83
C ASP A 723 28.54 9.39 -10.06
N THR A 724 28.74 10.70 -9.94
CA THR A 724 29.29 11.56 -10.97
C THR A 724 30.62 12.18 -10.54
N ARG A 725 31.23 11.67 -9.45
CA ARG A 725 32.52 12.15 -8.93
C ARG A 725 33.65 11.97 -9.95
N ASP A 726 33.55 10.95 -10.81
CA ASP A 726 34.38 10.82 -12.01
C ASP A 726 33.65 11.44 -13.22
N ALA A 727 34.03 12.67 -13.57
CA ALA A 727 33.47 13.38 -14.71
C ALA A 727 33.70 12.69 -16.06
N ALA A 728 34.76 11.86 -16.17
CA ALA A 728 35.08 11.13 -17.40
C ALA A 728 34.27 9.84 -17.54
N LYS A 729 33.69 9.36 -16.43
CA LYS A 729 32.89 8.14 -16.39
C LYS A 729 31.79 8.24 -15.33
N PRO A 730 30.79 9.13 -15.51
CA PRO A 730 29.66 9.21 -14.59
C PRO A 730 28.84 7.91 -14.66
N MET A 731 28.28 7.46 -13.54
CA MET A 731 27.56 6.19 -13.46
C MET A 731 26.30 6.29 -12.61
N VAL A 732 25.31 5.47 -12.94
CA VAL A 732 24.16 5.17 -12.08
C VAL A 732 24.12 3.67 -11.83
N HIS A 733 24.20 3.26 -10.57
CA HIS A 733 23.94 1.89 -10.15
C HIS A 733 22.46 1.75 -9.81
N ALA A 734 21.71 1.00 -10.62
CA ALA A 734 20.32 0.67 -10.36
C ALA A 734 20.24 -0.72 -9.72
N THR A 735 19.70 -0.79 -8.50
CA THR A 735 19.47 -2.03 -7.75
C THR A 735 17.97 -2.24 -7.59
N VAL A 736 17.46 -3.30 -8.22
CA VAL A 736 16.07 -3.73 -8.10
C VAL A 736 15.93 -4.64 -6.90
N VAL A 737 14.99 -4.31 -6.02
CA VAL A 737 14.64 -5.09 -4.85
C VAL A 737 13.28 -5.73 -5.07
N VAL A 738 13.17 -7.03 -4.81
CA VAL A 738 11.92 -7.80 -4.87
C VAL A 738 11.77 -8.57 -3.56
N ASP A 739 10.62 -8.41 -2.91
CA ASP A 739 10.26 -9.06 -1.65
C ASP A 739 11.37 -8.92 -0.57
N GLY A 740 12.00 -7.74 -0.51
CA GLY A 740 13.05 -7.39 0.46
C GLY A 740 14.48 -7.79 0.05
N SER A 741 14.63 -8.56 -1.03
CA SER A 741 15.92 -9.07 -1.49
C SER A 741 16.38 -8.39 -2.79
N GLU A 742 17.69 -8.20 -2.94
CA GLU A 742 18.24 -7.71 -4.21
C GLU A 742 18.02 -8.77 -5.31
N ALA A 743 17.27 -8.40 -6.35
CA ALA A 743 16.91 -9.29 -7.45
C ALA A 743 17.76 -9.04 -8.70
N TRP A 744 18.19 -7.79 -8.93
CA TRP A 744 19.05 -7.42 -10.05
C TRP A 744 19.79 -6.12 -9.77
N LYS A 745 21.02 -6.02 -10.25
CA LYS A 745 21.83 -4.81 -10.21
C LYS A 745 22.46 -4.56 -11.57
N VAL A 746 22.41 -3.31 -12.03
CA VAL A 746 23.02 -2.88 -13.29
C VAL A 746 23.69 -1.52 -13.11
N THR A 747 24.75 -1.29 -13.88
CA THR A 747 25.43 0.00 -13.94
C THR A 747 25.17 0.63 -15.30
N VAL A 748 24.50 1.78 -15.31
CA VAL A 748 24.35 2.64 -16.48
C VAL A 748 25.55 3.58 -16.51
N VAL A 749 26.43 3.42 -17.50
CA VAL A 749 27.59 4.30 -17.68
C VAL A 749 27.16 5.47 -18.56
N GLY A 750 27.27 6.68 -18.02
CA GLY A 750 26.94 7.91 -18.71
C GLY A 750 28.08 8.44 -19.59
N ILE A 751 27.71 9.31 -20.52
CA ILE A 751 28.59 10.10 -21.37
C ILE A 751 29.05 11.35 -20.59
N PRO A 752 30.33 11.71 -20.62
CA PRO A 752 30.82 12.95 -20.03
C PRO A 752 30.11 14.19 -20.57
N VAL A 753 29.64 15.05 -19.66
CA VAL A 753 29.06 16.35 -19.99
C VAL A 753 30.06 17.43 -19.57
N ARG A 754 30.16 18.53 -20.33
CA ARG A 754 31.06 19.64 -19.98
C ARG A 754 30.63 20.22 -18.62
N PRO A 755 31.53 20.35 -17.63
CA PRO A 755 31.18 21.03 -16.40
C PRO A 755 30.85 22.49 -16.70
N ILE A 756 29.90 23.07 -15.95
CA ILE A 756 29.64 24.50 -15.97
C ILE A 756 30.98 25.21 -15.70
N PRO A 757 31.49 26.08 -16.59
CA PRO A 757 32.70 26.82 -16.31
C PRO A 757 32.47 27.71 -15.08
N ALA A 758 33.08 27.36 -13.95
CA ALA A 758 33.02 28.15 -12.73
C ALA A 758 33.68 29.54 -12.84
N GLN A 759 34.31 29.85 -13.99
CA GLN A 759 35.25 30.95 -14.16
C GLN A 759 34.72 32.20 -14.88
N ILE A 760 33.40 32.40 -15.01
CA ILE A 760 32.91 33.67 -15.59
C ILE A 760 33.14 34.83 -14.60
N GLY A 761 33.09 34.58 -13.28
CA GLY A 761 33.34 35.62 -12.25
C GLY A 761 34.81 35.99 -12.05
N GLU A 762 35.73 35.02 -12.11
CA GLU A 762 37.15 35.27 -11.81
C GLU A 762 37.94 35.85 -12.99
N ARG A 763 37.61 35.52 -14.24
CA ARG A 763 38.33 36.06 -15.40
C ARG A 763 37.91 37.47 -15.80
N MET A 764 36.71 37.92 -15.44
CA MET A 764 36.20 39.23 -15.89
C MET A 764 36.83 40.41 -15.15
N CYS A 765 37.40 40.17 -13.95
CA CYS A 765 38.04 41.21 -13.14
C CYS A 765 39.50 40.88 -12.71
N SER A 766 40.16 39.86 -13.28
CA SER A 766 41.56 39.50 -12.96
C SER A 766 42.64 40.33 -13.67
N GLY A 767 42.29 41.46 -14.28
CA GLY A 767 43.25 42.47 -14.74
C GLY A 767 44.22 42.03 -15.85
N LYS A 768 44.03 40.87 -16.47
CA LYS A 768 44.84 40.39 -17.61
C LYS A 768 43.96 40.24 -18.85
N GLY A 769 43.64 41.37 -19.47
CA GLY A 769 42.89 41.43 -20.72
C GLY A 769 42.13 42.75 -20.84
N ASN A 770 41.89 43.19 -22.08
CA ASN A 770 41.28 44.48 -22.43
C ASN A 770 39.76 44.54 -22.14
N THR A 771 39.32 44.02 -20.99
CA THR A 771 37.91 44.08 -20.56
C THR A 771 37.59 45.45 -19.98
N SER A 772 36.58 46.10 -20.55
CA SER A 772 36.18 47.46 -20.17
C SER A 772 35.69 47.50 -18.71
N ARG A 773 35.96 48.61 -18.00
CA ARG A 773 35.43 48.91 -16.65
C ARG A 773 33.90 48.74 -16.56
N VAL A 774 33.18 48.89 -17.67
CA VAL A 774 31.72 48.76 -17.77
C VAL A 774 31.27 47.31 -17.53
N SER A 775 32.02 46.31 -18.01
CA SER A 775 31.70 44.89 -17.81
C SER A 775 31.83 44.44 -16.35
N CYS A 776 32.81 44.96 -15.60
CA CYS A 776 32.99 44.65 -14.18
C CYS A 776 31.98 45.43 -13.29
N LEU A 777 31.49 46.60 -13.75
CA LEU A 777 30.41 47.36 -13.10
C LEU A 777 29.04 46.68 -13.26
N LEU A 778 28.73 46.16 -14.45
CA LEU A 778 27.51 45.38 -14.69
C LEU A 778 27.50 44.08 -13.88
N ALA A 779 28.63 43.38 -13.77
CA ALA A 779 28.74 42.18 -12.92
C ALA A 779 28.50 42.48 -11.43
N LYS A 780 28.89 43.66 -10.94
CA LYS A 780 28.55 44.15 -9.59
C LYS A 780 27.07 44.49 -9.45
N TYR A 781 26.46 45.11 -10.47
CA TYR A 781 25.04 45.51 -10.45
C TYR A 781 24.09 44.30 -10.45
N PHE A 782 24.50 43.18 -11.06
CA PHE A 782 23.74 41.91 -11.07
C PHE A 782 24.13 40.93 -9.94
N GLY A 783 24.94 41.35 -8.95
CA GLY A 783 25.26 40.51 -7.79
C GLY A 783 26.18 39.29 -8.08
N LEU A 784 26.91 39.29 -9.18
CA LEU A 784 27.80 38.19 -9.61
C LEU A 784 29.19 38.21 -8.95
N LEU A 785 29.46 39.18 -8.08
CA LEU A 785 30.73 39.32 -7.34
C LEU A 785 30.45 39.60 -5.86
N ARG A 786 31.14 38.88 -4.96
CA ARG A 786 31.13 39.18 -3.51
C ARG A 786 31.72 40.57 -3.26
N THR A 787 30.98 41.41 -2.53
CA THR A 787 31.54 42.61 -1.89
C THR A 787 32.43 42.18 -0.72
N PRO A 788 33.69 42.64 -0.63
CA PRO A 788 34.45 42.47 0.60
C PRO A 788 33.83 43.34 1.68
N THR A 789 33.38 42.73 2.77
CA THR A 789 33.09 43.42 4.03
C THR A 789 34.41 43.94 4.60
N THR A 790 34.72 45.21 4.36
CA THR A 790 35.77 45.90 5.13
C THR A 790 35.24 46.15 6.53
N GLY A 791 35.72 45.35 7.50
CA GLY A 791 35.54 45.62 8.92
C GLY A 791 36.18 46.97 9.25
N GLY A 792 35.37 47.89 9.75
CA GLY A 792 35.80 49.20 10.21
C GLY A 792 36.64 49.06 11.48
N GLY A 793 37.93 49.31 11.37
CA GLY A 793 38.77 49.75 12.48
C GLY A 793 38.74 51.27 12.53
N SER A 794 38.21 51.82 13.62
CA SER A 794 38.20 53.25 13.91
C SER A 794 39.61 53.75 14.22
N THR A 795 40.17 54.64 13.40
CA THR A 795 41.16 55.62 13.84
C THR A 795 40.97 56.92 13.05
N GLY A 796 40.87 58.02 13.80
CA GLY A 796 40.60 59.35 13.28
C GLY A 796 41.81 60.00 12.61
N GLY A 797 41.52 61.00 11.79
CA GLY A 797 42.50 61.91 11.18
C GLY A 797 41.81 62.72 10.08
N GLY A 798 41.52 63.99 10.36
CA GLY A 798 40.88 64.91 9.42
C GLY A 798 41.84 65.45 8.36
N ILE A 799 41.26 66.16 7.38
CA ILE A 799 41.67 67.44 6.76
C ILE A 799 41.13 67.54 5.31
N SER A 800 40.51 68.71 5.03
CA SER A 800 40.20 69.41 3.75
C SER A 800 39.80 68.59 2.51
N GLY A 801 38.68 68.84 1.81
CA GLY A 801 38.15 70.13 1.39
C GLY A 801 38.61 70.44 -0.04
N GLU A 802 37.79 70.15 -1.05
CA GLU A 802 37.71 70.95 -2.29
C GLU A 802 36.52 70.56 -3.18
N ASN A 803 36.07 71.58 -3.89
CA ASN A 803 34.81 71.78 -4.62
C ASN A 803 34.69 71.05 -5.96
N THR A 804 33.44 71.09 -6.48
CA THR A 804 32.97 71.21 -7.89
C THR A 804 32.19 69.98 -8.36
N GLY A 805 30.98 70.06 -8.93
CA GLY A 805 30.03 71.14 -9.21
C GLY A 805 28.84 70.53 -9.99
N TYR A 806 27.64 71.12 -9.84
CA TYR A 806 26.53 71.29 -10.82
C TYR A 806 26.22 70.16 -11.85
N LYS A 807 24.99 69.79 -12.20
CA LYS A 807 23.58 70.07 -11.86
C LYS A 807 22.74 69.02 -12.65
N PRO A 808 21.46 68.78 -12.31
CA PRO A 808 20.62 67.76 -12.95
C PRO A 808 19.92 68.29 -14.21
N LEU A 809 19.57 67.38 -15.13
CA LEU A 809 18.68 67.66 -16.24
C LEU A 809 17.43 66.77 -16.14
N SER A 810 16.31 67.47 -15.91
CA SER A 810 14.92 67.06 -16.06
C SER A 810 14.54 66.84 -17.53
N PHE A 811 13.55 65.98 -17.79
CA PHE A 811 12.50 66.24 -18.76
C PHE A 811 11.19 65.57 -18.32
N ASP A 812 10.16 66.40 -18.18
CA ASP A 812 8.74 66.08 -18.04
C ASP A 812 8.17 65.49 -19.34
N LEU A 813 7.14 64.64 -19.24
CA LEU A 813 5.75 64.96 -19.64
C LEU A 813 4.84 63.72 -19.64
N ASP A 814 3.89 63.78 -18.71
CA ASP A 814 2.44 63.53 -18.81
C ASP A 814 1.78 62.20 -19.21
N GLU A 815 0.74 61.95 -18.41
CA GLU A 815 -0.32 60.94 -18.43
C GLU A 815 -1.35 61.08 -19.56
N SER A 816 -2.07 59.97 -19.76
CA SER A 816 -3.53 59.86 -19.91
C SER A 816 -4.10 59.37 -21.26
N THR A 817 -4.64 58.14 -21.18
CA THR A 817 -5.99 57.67 -21.57
C THR A 817 -6.53 57.73 -23.02
N SER A 818 -6.86 56.51 -23.49
CA SER A 818 -8.18 56.05 -23.99
C SER A 818 -8.56 56.10 -25.48
N HIS A 819 -9.23 54.99 -25.84
CA HIS A 819 -10.25 54.74 -26.87
C HIS A 819 -9.88 54.19 -28.27
N GLU A 820 -10.57 53.06 -28.57
CA GLU A 820 -11.03 52.50 -29.87
C GLU A 820 -9.93 52.11 -30.89
N SER A 821 -9.85 50.87 -31.37
CA SER A 821 -10.88 49.98 -31.95
C SER A 821 -10.44 48.53 -31.91
#